data_AF-A0A8B9MBM4-F1
#
_entry.id   AF-A0A8B9MBM4-F1
#
_cell.length_a   1.000
_cell.length_b   1.000
_cell.length_c   1.000
_cell.angle_alpha   90.00
_cell.angle_beta   90.00
_cell.angle_gamma   90.00
#
_symmetry.space_group_name_H-M   'P 1'
#
loop_
_entity.id
_entity.type
_entity.pdbx_description
1 polymer ?
#
loop_
_entity_poly.entity_id
_entity_poly.type
_entity_poly.pdbx_seq_one_letter_code
_entity_poly.pdbx_strand_id
1 'polypeptide(L)'
;MAGWPRLPALLLLFALLGAQPCSCGRAPASSQSVTARLAAKWPATPLLLETSEFIAEDGNEKFWQFLETVRELTVYKQGDSEHSYYNLILKKAGQFLSNLQINLLKFALSIRAYSPTVQMFQQIAADEPPPEGCSAFVVIHEKHTCKTNEIKKLLKKATKRPYLFKGDHKFPALKEDGPVVVLYAEMGTKDFVKFHKILSEKAQREEIVYVLRHYVQKPSSRKMYLSGYGVELAIKSTEYKAVDDTQVKGTNETKEEEDDDDESDVQGFLFGKLKQMHPDLKNNLKEFKKHLIETTNNMEPLKVWELQDLSFQAGARIMSTPVYDALKVMKDIAQNFPIKARSLTRVPVDKKMRNEIEENQKVLLGIQPGEARLFLNGLHIDLDFHDPFSILETLKLEGKLMHGLHELGIKEEILSKFMRLRIHPTDDSYALDIRHSSIIWINNIEQDPSYSTWPASYQELLKPTFPGVIQQIRRNLFNLVLFVDPVQEDTGDYMKLAELFYHHNVPLRIGFVFILSTKEEIDGNEDAGIALWRTFNYIAEESDISQAFTSIINMYHEVKDGNVLTVNHVKDVLRSEYPHADVQSILDVRSEYDEGRKAGATFYKKTGLGPLPQALFNGVPFNREEMDAAELETVILQRIIDATGFFQRAVFMGLLNDHINAMDFLMDQHNVVSRINPTILGAERRYIHFRSTTVPFDVEDFSTFSFLDSQDKSAVISDNMKYLTKKDEDVLYAVTIWIIADFDKPAGRQLLSNALKHLKTSSHIRVGILNNPSSKINEDNTAIARGILTAFLTQNNSNLKSFLSKLSKEETAKSLAAGTKIAKFLIPGMDDDTFEKKYNTLGLDLIKTHQMFCQEVLKLLPGQMAVMSNGRVLGPLDENEFYAEDFNLLEKITYSTSAEKIKAIVKEMGGSSKSGSDLIMKIDALLSSLPKTENRQDAGLLKEQHSVVKVDPQQNEPFYDVIAIVDPLTREAQKMAHLLIVLKDIINVKLRLFLNCRSKLSEVPLKSFYRFVLEPELTYGINKHLPSEPVAKFLELPESPLLTLNMITPESWLVEAVKSSLIICKHNTTCVGPSTSKGKWKYCEIFCVCFPEIFSVVIVY
;
A
#
# COMPACT_ATOMS: atom_id res chain seq x y z
N MET A 1 3.52 72.89 56.78
CA MET A 1 4.70 73.65 57.25
C MET A 1 5.72 72.63 57.71
N ALA A 2 6.74 72.38 56.88
CA ALA A 2 8.12 72.85 57.13
C ALA A 2 8.72 72.14 58.36
N GLY A 3 9.81 71.39 58.31
CA GLY A 3 10.83 71.19 57.29
C GLY A 3 12.13 70.85 58.04
N TRP A 4 12.72 69.68 57.75
CA TRP A 4 14.16 69.34 57.77
C TRP A 4 15.00 69.54 59.07
N PRO A 5 16.23 68.97 59.15
CA PRO A 5 16.70 67.62 58.80
C PRO A 5 17.67 67.04 59.88
N ARG A 6 18.07 65.76 59.76
CA ARG A 6 19.48 65.25 59.81
C ARG A 6 19.56 63.72 60.07
N LEU A 7 20.08 63.02 59.07
CA LEU A 7 20.93 61.81 59.17
C LEU A 7 22.14 62.08 60.11
N PRO A 8 22.90 61.07 60.65
CA PRO A 8 23.10 59.71 60.13
C PRO A 8 23.25 58.58 61.18
N ALA A 9 22.57 57.44 61.02
CA ALA A 9 22.90 56.21 61.77
C ALA A 9 22.70 54.88 61.01
N LEU A 10 22.30 54.90 59.74
CA LEU A 10 21.99 53.67 58.97
C LEU A 10 23.03 53.27 57.90
N LEU A 11 24.12 54.03 57.75
CA LEU A 11 25.14 53.79 56.72
C LEU A 11 26.29 52.86 57.16
N LEU A 12 26.27 52.35 58.40
CA LEU A 12 27.35 51.51 58.95
C LEU A 12 27.01 50.02 59.07
N LEU A 13 25.78 49.60 58.71
CA LEU A 13 25.40 48.17 58.67
C LEU A 13 25.28 47.58 57.24
N PHE A 14 25.44 48.41 56.20
CA PHE A 14 25.41 47.98 54.79
C PHE A 14 26.80 47.79 54.16
N ALA A 15 27.89 48.02 54.89
CA ALA A 15 29.26 47.98 54.34
C ALA A 15 30.08 46.71 54.68
N LEU A 16 29.50 45.69 55.34
CA LEU A 16 30.25 44.50 55.79
C LEU A 16 29.70 43.14 55.30
N LEU A 17 28.75 43.13 54.35
CA LEU A 17 28.25 41.90 53.70
C LEU A 17 28.41 41.89 52.17
N GLY A 18 29.16 42.84 51.61
CA GLY A 18 29.37 42.99 50.16
C GLY A 18 30.82 42.77 49.74
N ALA A 19 31.38 41.57 49.94
CA ALA A 19 32.64 41.15 49.33
C ALA A 19 32.79 39.62 49.36
N GLN A 20 31.93 38.90 48.63
CA GLN A 20 32.30 37.60 48.07
C GLN A 20 32.47 37.79 46.57
N PRO A 21 33.60 37.40 45.96
CA PRO A 21 33.71 37.38 44.53
C PRO A 21 32.74 36.32 44.01
N CYS A 22 31.60 36.75 43.46
CA CYS A 22 30.85 35.90 42.54
C CYS A 22 31.82 35.47 41.45
N SER A 23 32.18 34.19 41.42
CA SER A 23 32.72 33.59 40.23
C SER A 23 31.64 33.71 39.16
N CYS A 24 31.72 34.78 38.37
CA CYS A 24 31.25 34.71 37.00
C CYS A 24 32.12 33.62 36.36
N GLY A 25 31.65 32.37 36.45
CA GLY A 25 32.07 31.34 35.52
C GLY A 25 31.82 31.92 34.14
N ARG A 26 32.88 32.39 33.47
CA ARG A 26 32.87 32.51 32.03
C ARG A 26 32.43 31.15 31.54
N ALA A 27 31.24 31.08 30.93
CA ALA A 27 30.94 29.97 30.06
C ALA A 27 32.15 29.82 29.11
N PRO A 28 32.70 28.61 28.95
CA PRO A 28 33.77 28.40 27.97
C PRO A 28 33.27 28.96 26.64
N ALA A 29 34.10 29.73 25.97
CA ALA A 29 33.76 30.33 24.69
C ALA A 29 33.46 29.16 23.73
N SER A 30 32.18 28.91 23.46
CA SER A 30 31.82 27.84 22.54
C SER A 30 32.41 28.18 21.18
N SER A 31 33.16 27.25 20.60
CA SER A 31 33.49 27.26 19.18
C SER A 31 32.27 27.70 18.36
N GLN A 32 32.47 28.62 17.42
CA GLN A 32 31.37 29.19 16.64
C GLN A 32 30.63 28.06 15.91
N SER A 33 29.35 27.86 16.25
CA SER A 33 28.54 26.77 15.70
C SER A 33 27.31 27.33 15.01
N VAL A 34 26.98 26.82 13.82
CA VAL A 34 25.73 27.17 13.13
C VAL A 34 24.68 26.12 13.49
N THR A 35 23.52 26.56 13.97
CA THR A 35 22.38 25.67 14.25
C THR A 35 21.16 26.02 13.41
N ALA A 36 20.57 25.00 12.79
CA ALA A 36 19.33 25.11 12.02
C ALA A 36 18.27 24.15 12.59
N ARG A 37 17.03 24.63 12.68
CA ARG A 37 15.88 23.90 13.23
C ARG A 37 14.65 24.12 12.36
N LEU A 38 13.84 23.07 12.21
CA LEU A 38 12.57 23.12 11.49
C LEU A 38 11.40 22.88 12.45
N ALA A 39 10.38 23.72 12.38
CA ALA A 39 9.17 23.61 13.18
C ALA A 39 7.90 23.65 12.32
N ALA A 40 6.92 22.84 12.68
CA ALA A 40 5.59 22.91 12.10
C ALA A 40 4.81 24.12 12.63
N LYS A 41 3.74 24.49 11.90
CA LYS A 41 2.84 25.59 12.30
C LYS A 41 1.93 25.21 13.49
N TRP A 42 1.76 23.93 13.77
CA TRP A 42 0.92 23.42 14.86
C TRP A 42 1.72 23.09 16.14
N PRO A 43 1.04 23.02 17.30
CA PRO A 43 1.70 22.72 18.57
C PRO A 43 2.14 21.26 18.68
N ALA A 44 3.02 20.99 19.64
CA ALA A 44 3.48 19.63 19.91
C ALA A 44 2.31 18.71 20.34
N THR A 45 2.13 17.62 19.61
CA THR A 45 1.11 16.58 19.84
C THR A 45 1.54 15.60 20.94
N PRO A 46 0.58 14.97 21.66
CA PRO A 46 0.89 13.96 22.67
C PRO A 46 1.38 12.63 22.06
N LEU A 47 2.52 12.11 22.57
CA LEU A 47 3.12 10.85 22.11
C LEU A 47 2.19 9.63 22.26
N LEU A 48 1.30 9.65 23.25
CA LEU A 48 0.34 8.58 23.46
C LEU A 48 -0.67 8.47 22.29
N LEU A 49 -1.12 9.60 21.75
CA LEU A 49 -2.06 9.62 20.63
C LEU A 49 -1.34 9.22 19.33
N GLU A 50 -0.11 9.67 19.13
CA GLU A 50 0.72 9.21 18.00
C GLU A 50 0.96 7.69 18.05
N THR A 51 1.14 7.13 19.25
CA THR A 51 1.30 5.67 19.43
C THR A 51 0.01 4.91 19.11
N SER A 52 -1.15 5.45 19.48
CA SER A 52 -2.42 4.79 19.12
C SER A 52 -2.66 4.80 17.62
N GLU A 53 -2.30 5.88 16.92
CA GLU A 53 -2.40 5.93 15.45
C GLU A 53 -1.45 4.93 14.77
N PHE A 54 -0.22 4.74 15.28
CA PHE A 54 0.67 3.69 14.78
C PHE A 54 0.06 2.29 14.92
N ILE A 55 -0.61 2.00 16.04
CA ILE A 55 -1.27 0.70 16.28
C ILE A 55 -2.54 0.55 15.44
N ALA A 56 -3.27 1.64 15.17
CA ALA A 56 -4.48 1.63 14.35
C ALA A 56 -4.22 1.20 12.91
N GLU A 57 -3.08 1.56 12.32
CA GLU A 57 -2.69 1.11 10.98
C GLU A 57 -2.55 -0.42 10.88
N ASP A 58 -2.14 -1.07 11.98
CA ASP A 58 -2.00 -2.51 12.07
C ASP A 58 -3.37 -3.23 12.16
N GLY A 59 -4.40 -2.51 12.60
CA GLY A 59 -5.79 -2.98 12.63
C GLY A 59 -6.66 -2.27 13.68
N ASN A 60 -7.90 -1.95 13.29
CA ASN A 60 -8.88 -1.28 14.17
C ASN A 60 -9.13 -2.03 15.49
N GLU A 61 -9.14 -3.37 15.48
CA GLU A 61 -9.31 -4.16 16.71
C GLU A 61 -8.17 -3.95 17.70
N LYS A 62 -6.92 -3.92 17.21
CA LYS A 62 -5.75 -3.66 18.06
C LYS A 62 -5.78 -2.25 18.65
N PHE A 63 -6.25 -1.27 17.90
CA PHE A 63 -6.46 0.09 18.40
C PHE A 63 -7.38 0.10 19.63
N TRP A 64 -8.55 -0.54 19.53
CA TRP A 64 -9.50 -0.59 20.64
C TRP A 64 -8.95 -1.39 21.83
N GLN A 65 -8.28 -2.52 21.60
CA GLN A 65 -7.63 -3.30 22.67
C GLN A 65 -6.52 -2.51 23.40
N PHE A 66 -5.70 -1.78 22.63
CA PHE A 66 -4.69 -0.88 23.20
C PHE A 66 -5.37 0.23 24.01
N LEU A 67 -6.42 0.84 23.47
CA LEU A 67 -7.19 1.85 24.17
C LEU A 67 -7.77 1.34 25.50
N GLU A 68 -8.26 0.09 25.56
CA GLU A 68 -8.74 -0.52 26.81
C GLU A 68 -7.65 -0.68 27.86
N THR A 69 -6.42 -0.93 27.41
CA THR A 69 -5.25 -1.12 28.28
C THR A 69 -4.75 0.21 28.87
N VAL A 70 -5.03 1.32 28.19
CA VAL A 70 -4.44 2.64 28.44
C VAL A 70 -5.48 3.65 28.96
N ARG A 71 -6.70 3.18 29.28
CA ARG A 71 -7.87 3.96 29.78
C ARG A 71 -7.55 5.05 30.82
N GLU A 72 -6.64 4.79 31.76
CA GLU A 72 -6.30 5.73 32.85
C GLU A 72 -4.80 6.11 32.89
N LEU A 73 -4.07 5.92 31.78
CA LEU A 73 -2.61 6.08 31.78
C LEU A 73 -2.15 7.53 32.03
N THR A 74 -2.95 8.53 31.67
CA THR A 74 -2.58 9.94 31.87
C THR A 74 -2.59 10.36 33.34
N VAL A 75 -3.13 9.55 34.25
CA VAL A 75 -3.02 9.78 35.70
C VAL A 75 -1.56 9.75 36.16
N TYR A 76 -0.72 8.93 35.52
CA TYR A 76 0.71 8.80 35.82
C TYR A 76 1.54 9.97 35.24
N LYS A 77 0.98 10.76 34.31
CA LYS A 77 1.61 11.97 33.75
C LYS A 77 1.86 13.06 34.80
N GLN A 78 1.11 13.05 35.91
CA GLN A 78 1.21 14.06 36.98
C GLN A 78 2.25 13.70 38.06
N GLY A 79 2.71 12.43 38.11
CA GLY A 79 3.64 11.94 39.13
C GLY A 79 5.06 11.61 38.64
N ASP A 80 5.22 11.27 37.36
CA ASP A 80 6.46 10.74 36.78
C ASP A 80 7.18 11.69 35.81
N SER A 81 8.46 11.43 35.52
CA SER A 81 9.22 12.15 34.49
C SER A 81 8.69 11.84 33.08
N GLU A 82 8.82 12.78 32.13
CA GLU A 82 8.41 12.58 30.72
C GLU A 82 9.04 11.31 30.09
N HIS A 83 10.26 10.95 30.51
CA HIS A 83 10.95 9.74 30.07
C HIS A 83 10.35 8.44 30.64
N SER A 84 9.99 8.42 31.93
CA SER A 84 9.29 7.28 32.54
C SER A 84 7.94 7.06 31.84
N TYR A 85 7.22 8.15 31.53
CA TYR A 85 5.95 8.10 30.82
C TYR A 85 6.10 7.54 29.40
N TYR A 86 7.12 7.95 28.66
CA TYR A 86 7.44 7.39 27.35
C TYR A 86 7.76 5.88 27.40
N ASN A 87 8.61 5.45 28.34
CA ASN A 87 8.91 4.02 28.51
C ASN A 87 7.68 3.20 28.92
N LEU A 88 6.77 3.80 29.71
CA LEU A 88 5.50 3.17 30.06
C LEU A 88 4.61 2.98 28.82
N ILE A 89 4.53 3.98 27.93
CA ILE A 89 3.80 3.87 26.66
C ILE A 89 4.38 2.74 25.83
N LEU A 90 5.71 2.69 25.64
CA LEU A 90 6.36 1.62 24.89
C LEU A 90 6.10 0.24 25.51
N LYS A 91 6.14 0.12 26.84
CA LYS A 91 5.85 -1.13 27.55
C LYS A 91 4.42 -1.60 27.36
N LYS A 92 3.45 -0.67 27.30
CA LYS A 92 2.05 -0.99 27.00
C LYS A 92 1.85 -1.36 25.53
N ALA A 93 2.50 -0.65 24.62
CA ALA A 93 2.47 -0.96 23.18
C ALA A 93 3.09 -2.34 22.88
N GLY A 94 4.16 -2.72 23.58
CA GLY A 94 4.82 -4.01 23.42
C GLY A 94 4.00 -5.24 23.85
N GLN A 95 2.78 -5.06 24.36
CA GLN A 95 1.82 -6.15 24.56
C GLN A 95 1.15 -6.58 23.24
N PHE A 96 1.11 -5.68 22.25
CA PHE A 96 0.42 -5.86 20.97
C PHE A 96 1.38 -5.85 19.77
N LEU A 97 2.61 -5.35 19.97
CA LEU A 97 3.62 -5.17 18.94
C LEU A 97 4.81 -6.12 19.16
N SER A 98 5.39 -6.63 18.07
CA SER A 98 6.66 -7.37 18.13
C SER A 98 7.85 -6.45 18.43
N ASN A 99 9.00 -7.02 18.81
CA ASN A 99 10.23 -6.25 19.07
C ASN A 99 10.62 -5.37 17.85
N LEU A 100 10.50 -5.91 16.65
CA LEU A 100 10.72 -5.16 15.40
C LEU A 100 9.75 -3.98 15.28
N GLN A 101 8.46 -4.21 15.51
CA GLN A 101 7.44 -3.16 15.44
C GLN A 101 7.64 -2.08 16.52
N ILE A 102 8.15 -2.44 17.71
CA ILE A 102 8.51 -1.47 18.75
C ILE A 102 9.66 -0.57 18.29
N ASN A 103 10.69 -1.12 17.64
CA ASN A 103 11.78 -0.30 17.10
C ASN A 103 11.28 0.63 15.98
N LEU A 104 10.39 0.14 15.11
CA LEU A 104 9.75 0.98 14.10
C LEU A 104 8.85 2.07 14.72
N LEU A 105 8.16 1.77 15.83
CA LEU A 105 7.40 2.76 16.59
C LEU A 105 8.32 3.85 17.17
N LYS A 106 9.46 3.48 17.76
CA LYS A 106 10.46 4.44 18.26
C LYS A 106 10.94 5.37 17.16
N PHE A 107 11.21 4.83 15.98
CA PHE A 107 11.60 5.61 14.81
C PHE A 107 10.47 6.52 14.31
N ALA A 108 9.23 6.00 14.23
CA ALA A 108 8.06 6.77 13.84
C ALA A 108 7.79 7.96 14.79
N LEU A 109 7.98 7.75 16.10
CA LEU A 109 7.89 8.80 17.11
C LEU A 109 9.07 9.79 17.02
N SER A 110 10.27 9.34 16.62
CA SER A 110 11.42 10.22 16.35
C SER A 110 11.17 11.19 15.19
N ILE A 111 10.54 10.70 14.12
CA ILE A 111 10.18 11.51 12.94
C ILE A 111 8.82 12.20 13.02
N ARG A 112 8.06 11.95 14.10
CA ARG A 112 6.71 12.51 14.33
C ARG A 112 5.74 12.20 13.18
N ALA A 113 5.82 10.99 12.62
CA ALA A 113 5.04 10.56 11.46
C ALA A 113 3.51 10.74 11.65
N TYR A 114 3.01 10.50 12.86
CA TYR A 114 1.57 10.55 13.18
C TYR A 114 1.09 11.88 13.77
N SER A 115 1.99 12.84 13.97
CA SER A 115 1.64 14.19 14.43
C SER A 115 0.63 14.89 13.51
N PRO A 116 0.76 14.84 12.17
CA PRO A 116 -0.24 15.38 11.25
C PRO A 116 -1.63 14.76 11.42
N THR A 117 -1.73 13.44 11.63
CA THR A 117 -3.02 12.75 11.83
C THR A 117 -3.72 13.22 13.11
N VAL A 118 -2.97 13.36 14.20
CA VAL A 118 -3.51 13.91 15.46
C VAL A 118 -3.95 15.36 15.28
N GLN A 119 -3.17 16.16 14.54
CA GLN A 119 -3.52 17.55 14.23
C GLN A 119 -4.74 17.67 13.32
N MET A 120 -4.93 16.75 12.37
CA MET A 120 -6.12 16.68 11.52
C MET A 120 -7.38 16.56 12.39
N PHE A 121 -7.39 15.68 13.39
CA PHE A 121 -8.54 15.58 14.31
C PHE A 121 -8.75 16.84 15.14
N GLN A 122 -7.68 17.54 15.56
CA GLN A 122 -7.83 18.84 16.23
C GLN A 122 -8.44 19.89 15.29
N GLN A 123 -8.07 19.89 14.02
CA GLN A 123 -8.62 20.81 13.02
C GLN A 123 -10.11 20.52 12.76
N ILE A 124 -10.48 19.25 12.63
CA ILE A 124 -11.88 18.82 12.52
C ILE A 124 -12.68 19.28 13.75
N ALA A 125 -12.12 19.15 14.95
CA ALA A 125 -12.75 19.63 16.18
C ALA A 125 -12.82 21.16 16.29
N ALA A 126 -11.99 21.91 15.55
CA ALA A 126 -12.07 23.36 15.47
C ALA A 126 -13.25 23.82 14.61
N ASP A 127 -13.60 23.06 13.57
CA ASP A 127 -14.78 23.31 12.72
C ASP A 127 -16.09 22.90 13.43
N GLU A 128 -16.03 21.91 14.33
CA GLU A 128 -17.13 21.45 15.19
C GLU A 128 -16.87 21.79 16.68
N PRO A 129 -16.96 23.08 17.10
CA PRO A 129 -16.48 23.50 18.40
C PRO A 129 -17.25 22.84 19.57
N PRO A 130 -16.54 22.48 20.66
CA PRO A 130 -17.17 21.92 21.85
C PRO A 130 -18.08 22.94 22.54
N PRO A 131 -19.10 22.49 23.29
CA PRO A 131 -19.79 23.35 24.24
C PRO A 131 -18.81 23.93 25.28
N GLU A 132 -19.12 25.11 25.82
CA GLU A 132 -18.21 25.83 26.73
C GLU A 132 -17.77 24.99 27.94
N GLY A 133 -16.46 24.93 28.18
CA GLY A 133 -15.87 24.30 29.37
C GLY A 133 -15.64 22.79 29.30
N CYS A 134 -15.87 22.14 28.15
CA CYS A 134 -15.79 20.67 28.05
C CYS A 134 -14.40 20.15 27.67
N SER A 135 -13.90 19.18 28.44
CA SER A 135 -12.67 18.42 28.16
C SER A 135 -12.89 17.30 27.13
N ALA A 136 -14.09 16.73 27.11
CA ALA A 136 -14.57 15.76 26.14
C ALA A 136 -16.03 16.04 25.80
N PHE A 137 -16.42 15.83 24.56
CA PHE A 137 -17.78 16.06 24.08
C PHE A 137 -18.20 15.02 23.05
N VAL A 138 -19.51 14.83 22.93
CA VAL A 138 -20.13 13.86 22.03
C VAL A 138 -20.96 14.61 20.99
N VAL A 139 -20.82 14.21 19.73
CA VAL A 139 -21.60 14.72 18.60
C VAL A 139 -22.52 13.62 18.09
N ILE A 140 -23.83 13.94 18.05
CA ILE A 140 -24.89 13.06 17.54
C ILE A 140 -25.68 13.85 16.51
N HIS A 141 -25.47 13.56 15.23
CA HIS A 141 -26.23 14.14 14.10
C HIS A 141 -26.36 15.67 14.24
N GLU A 142 -25.21 16.38 14.28
CA GLU A 142 -25.06 17.85 14.41
C GLU A 142 -25.34 18.44 15.81
N LYS A 143 -25.69 17.63 16.82
CA LYS A 143 -25.90 18.12 18.20
C LYS A 143 -24.76 17.72 19.13
N HIS A 144 -24.25 18.69 19.87
CA HIS A 144 -23.13 18.55 20.79
C HIS A 144 -23.61 18.44 22.24
N THR A 145 -23.05 17.51 23.03
CA THR A 145 -23.27 17.46 24.48
C THR A 145 -22.02 17.02 25.22
N CYS A 146 -21.83 17.58 26.41
CA CYS A 146 -20.79 17.17 27.35
C CYS A 146 -21.36 16.44 28.58
N LYS A 147 -22.66 16.11 28.54
CA LYS A 147 -23.35 15.44 29.65
C LYS A 147 -23.80 14.06 29.19
N THR A 148 -23.35 13.03 29.89
CA THR A 148 -23.73 11.63 29.64
C THR A 148 -25.25 11.40 29.70
N ASN A 149 -25.96 12.15 30.54
CA ASN A 149 -27.41 12.05 30.71
C ASN A 149 -28.22 12.50 29.49
N GLU A 150 -27.65 13.34 28.61
CA GLU A 150 -28.35 13.90 27.44
C GLU A 150 -28.25 13.01 26.21
N ILE A 151 -27.28 12.08 26.17
CA ILE A 151 -27.04 11.14 25.05
C ILE A 151 -28.33 10.38 24.69
N LYS A 152 -29.05 9.84 25.68
CA LYS A 152 -30.32 9.11 25.47
C LYS A 152 -31.41 9.98 24.83
N LYS A 153 -31.43 11.29 25.12
CA LYS A 153 -32.42 12.23 24.58
C LYS A 153 -32.08 12.62 23.15
N LEU A 154 -30.78 12.76 22.84
CA LEU A 154 -30.29 13.14 21.52
C LEU A 154 -30.40 12.00 20.50
N LEU A 155 -30.15 10.76 20.91
CA LEU A 155 -30.34 9.57 20.06
C LEU A 155 -31.76 9.45 19.50
N LYS A 156 -32.79 9.86 20.26
CA LYS A 156 -34.19 9.85 19.80
C LYS A 156 -34.52 10.91 18.75
N LYS A 157 -33.67 11.92 18.58
CA LYS A 157 -33.86 13.07 17.67
C LYS A 157 -32.92 13.01 16.45
N ALA A 158 -32.21 11.89 16.28
CA ALA A 158 -31.17 11.72 15.27
C ALA A 158 -31.81 11.40 13.91
N THR A 159 -31.70 12.31 12.94
CA THR A 159 -32.32 12.14 11.59
C THR A 159 -31.31 12.17 10.45
N LYS A 160 -30.21 12.93 10.54
CA LYS A 160 -29.21 13.08 9.47
C LYS A 160 -27.86 12.46 9.83
N ARG A 161 -27.43 11.45 9.08
CA ARG A 161 -26.17 10.72 9.31
C ARG A 161 -24.95 11.63 9.03
N PRO A 162 -23.99 11.79 9.95
CA PRO A 162 -22.77 12.54 9.71
C PRO A 162 -21.84 11.81 8.73
N TYR A 163 -21.03 12.57 8.00
CA TYR A 163 -19.97 12.02 7.16
C TYR A 163 -18.84 11.49 8.03
N LEU A 164 -18.40 10.25 7.76
CA LEU A 164 -17.28 9.61 8.44
C LEU A 164 -16.04 9.67 7.55
N PHE A 165 -14.93 10.12 8.11
CA PHE A 165 -13.65 10.18 7.42
C PHE A 165 -13.00 8.79 7.40
N LYS A 166 -12.15 8.52 6.40
CA LYS A 166 -11.42 7.25 6.30
C LYS A 166 -10.55 6.95 7.53
N GLY A 167 -10.02 7.99 8.18
CA GLY A 167 -9.21 7.87 9.40
C GLY A 167 -10.01 7.71 10.70
N ASP A 168 -11.35 7.73 10.66
CA ASP A 168 -12.15 7.66 11.89
C ASP A 168 -12.10 6.25 12.52
N HIS A 169 -11.83 6.20 13.84
CA HIS A 169 -11.79 4.95 14.60
C HIS A 169 -13.21 4.51 14.97
N LYS A 170 -13.76 3.54 14.22
CA LYS A 170 -15.09 2.97 14.47
C LYS A 170 -14.99 1.82 15.48
N PHE A 171 -15.83 1.81 16.50
CA PHE A 171 -15.93 0.68 17.41
C PHE A 171 -16.41 -0.57 16.66
N PRO A 172 -15.82 -1.76 16.90
CA PRO A 172 -16.24 -2.98 16.22
C PRO A 172 -17.74 -3.25 16.44
N ALA A 173 -18.53 -3.17 15.37
CA ALA A 173 -19.96 -3.43 15.39
C ALA A 173 -20.35 -4.22 14.13
N LEU A 174 -21.33 -5.12 14.27
CA LEU A 174 -21.82 -5.96 13.16
C LEU A 174 -22.83 -5.22 12.26
N LYS A 175 -23.56 -4.25 12.81
CA LYS A 175 -24.53 -3.43 12.09
C LYS A 175 -24.08 -1.98 12.00
N GLU A 176 -24.09 -1.43 10.78
CA GLU A 176 -23.74 -0.04 10.52
C GLU A 176 -24.96 0.91 10.40
N ASP A 177 -26.18 0.39 10.45
CA ASP A 177 -27.42 1.17 10.24
C ASP A 177 -27.87 1.99 11.46
N GLY A 178 -27.16 1.87 12.59
CA GLY A 178 -27.46 2.61 13.82
C GLY A 178 -27.11 4.10 13.73
N PRO A 179 -27.70 4.95 14.60
CA PRO A 179 -27.31 6.35 14.71
C PRO A 179 -25.81 6.48 15.07
N VAL A 180 -25.12 7.38 14.38
CA VAL A 180 -23.68 7.58 14.55
C VAL A 180 -23.43 8.54 15.71
N VAL A 181 -22.54 8.12 16.61
CA VAL A 181 -22.14 8.87 17.80
C VAL A 181 -20.63 9.03 17.80
N VAL A 182 -20.18 10.28 17.65
CA VAL A 182 -18.75 10.63 17.60
C VAL A 182 -18.33 11.19 18.96
N LEU A 183 -17.35 10.57 19.61
CA LEU A 183 -16.71 11.07 20.83
C LEU A 183 -15.43 11.81 20.47
N TYR A 184 -15.34 13.05 20.89
CA TYR A 184 -14.12 13.85 20.88
C TYR A 184 -13.53 13.86 22.29
N ALA A 185 -12.38 13.20 22.47
CA ALA A 185 -11.73 13.14 23.77
C ALA A 185 -10.21 12.89 23.68
N GLU A 186 -9.49 13.25 24.74
CA GLU A 186 -8.08 12.88 24.94
C GLU A 186 -8.02 11.49 25.58
N MET A 187 -7.41 10.54 24.87
CA MET A 187 -7.29 9.17 25.35
C MET A 187 -6.50 9.09 26.66
N GLY A 188 -6.94 8.22 27.57
CA GLY A 188 -6.28 7.97 28.84
C GLY A 188 -6.69 8.92 29.97
N THR A 189 -7.61 9.85 29.73
CA THR A 189 -8.15 10.79 30.72
C THR A 189 -9.41 10.26 31.44
N LYS A 190 -9.69 10.75 32.65
CA LYS A 190 -10.86 10.34 33.43
C LYS A 190 -12.20 10.66 32.74
N ASP A 191 -12.27 11.76 31.99
CA ASP A 191 -13.49 12.15 31.30
C ASP A 191 -13.75 11.27 30.07
N PHE A 192 -12.69 10.88 29.35
CA PHE A 192 -12.78 9.86 28.30
C PHE A 192 -13.39 8.55 28.83
N VAL A 193 -12.89 8.03 29.96
CA VAL A 193 -13.38 6.75 30.53
C VAL A 193 -14.88 6.78 30.84
N LYS A 194 -15.40 7.91 31.35
CA LYS A 194 -16.82 8.07 31.67
C LYS A 194 -17.70 7.94 30.42
N PHE A 195 -17.32 8.58 29.31
CA PHE A 195 -18.06 8.50 28.06
C PHE A 195 -17.87 7.15 27.39
N HIS A 196 -16.63 6.67 27.32
CA HIS A 196 -16.28 5.44 26.64
C HIS A 196 -17.05 4.24 27.21
N LYS A 197 -17.15 4.10 28.54
CA LYS A 197 -17.92 3.02 29.18
C LYS A 197 -19.40 2.98 28.73
N ILE A 198 -20.04 4.14 28.63
CA ILE A 198 -21.45 4.23 28.24
C ILE A 198 -21.63 3.94 26.75
N LEU A 199 -20.73 4.46 25.91
CA LEU A 199 -20.80 4.31 24.46
C LEU A 199 -20.42 2.89 24.02
N SER A 200 -19.42 2.27 24.64
CA SER A 200 -19.03 0.89 24.34
C SER A 200 -20.13 -0.11 24.72
N GLU A 201 -20.74 0.03 25.91
CA GLU A 201 -21.90 -0.80 26.30
C GLU A 201 -23.09 -0.69 25.34
N LYS A 202 -23.30 0.50 24.74
CA LYS A 202 -24.35 0.73 23.75
C LYS A 202 -24.00 0.20 22.36
N ALA A 203 -22.74 0.34 21.95
CA ALA A 203 -22.23 -0.18 20.69
C ALA A 203 -22.22 -1.72 20.69
N GLN A 204 -21.86 -2.36 21.81
CA GLN A 204 -21.95 -3.81 22.01
C GLN A 204 -23.37 -4.36 21.92
N ARG A 205 -24.38 -3.54 22.26
CA ARG A 205 -25.81 -3.87 22.08
C ARG A 205 -26.33 -3.53 20.68
N GLU A 206 -25.45 -3.08 19.77
CA GLU A 206 -25.76 -2.65 18.41
C GLU A 206 -26.78 -1.49 18.35
N GLU A 207 -26.89 -0.67 19.41
CA GLU A 207 -27.82 0.46 19.46
C GLU A 207 -27.28 1.70 18.72
N ILE A 208 -25.95 1.81 18.59
CA ILE A 208 -25.25 2.99 18.04
C ILE A 208 -24.01 2.55 17.25
N VAL A 209 -23.61 3.37 16.29
CA VAL A 209 -22.27 3.31 15.69
C VAL A 209 -21.37 4.27 16.45
N TYR A 210 -20.47 3.74 17.27
CA TYR A 210 -19.58 4.54 18.11
C TYR A 210 -18.27 4.84 17.36
N VAL A 211 -17.90 6.11 17.28
CA VAL A 211 -16.66 6.60 16.64
C VAL A 211 -15.85 7.43 17.63
N LEU A 212 -14.54 7.28 17.64
CA LEU A 212 -13.62 8.08 18.45
C LEU A 212 -12.75 8.98 17.55
N ARG A 213 -12.73 10.28 17.87
CA ARG A 213 -11.81 11.27 17.32
C ARG A 213 -10.93 11.85 18.42
N HIS A 214 -9.64 11.99 18.16
CA HIS A 214 -8.71 12.55 19.13
C HIS A 214 -8.94 14.05 19.33
N TYR A 215 -9.15 14.47 20.58
CA TYR A 215 -9.36 15.88 20.92
C TYR A 215 -8.57 16.26 22.16
N VAL A 216 -7.82 17.37 22.10
CA VAL A 216 -7.03 17.88 23.23
C VAL A 216 -7.51 19.30 23.52
N GLN A 217 -8.21 19.48 24.64
CA GLN A 217 -8.82 20.76 25.00
C GLN A 217 -7.80 21.90 25.12
N LYS A 218 -6.61 21.60 25.65
CA LYS A 218 -5.52 22.58 25.85
C LYS A 218 -4.25 22.06 25.20
N PRO A 219 -4.02 22.35 23.91
CA PRO A 219 -2.78 21.99 23.23
C PRO A 219 -1.55 22.60 23.91
N SER A 220 -0.40 21.96 23.72
CA SER A 220 0.88 22.46 24.25
C SER A 220 1.22 23.84 23.69
N SER A 221 1.84 24.71 24.48
CA SER A 221 2.37 25.99 23.98
C SER A 221 3.66 25.84 23.18
N ARG A 222 4.26 24.64 23.16
CA ARG A 222 5.48 24.34 22.40
C ARG A 222 5.14 24.08 20.94
N LYS A 223 5.98 24.60 20.03
CA LYS A 223 5.91 24.24 18.61
C LYS A 223 6.34 22.79 18.39
N MET A 224 5.78 22.17 17.36
CA MET A 224 6.23 20.86 16.91
C MET A 224 7.54 21.00 16.12
N TYR A 225 8.64 20.42 16.61
CA TYR A 225 9.88 20.34 15.83
C TYR A 225 9.92 19.04 15.03
N LEU A 226 10.35 19.14 13.77
CA LEU A 226 10.33 18.03 12.81
C LEU A 226 11.74 17.47 12.61
N SER A 227 11.84 16.24 12.11
CA SER A 227 13.08 15.63 11.63
C SER A 227 12.85 15.01 10.25
N GLY A 228 13.91 14.48 9.62
CA GLY A 228 13.86 13.92 8.27
C GLY A 228 14.24 14.88 7.15
N TYR A 229 14.91 16.00 7.47
CA TYR A 229 15.43 16.97 6.50
C TYR A 229 16.96 17.05 6.53
N GLY A 230 17.53 17.47 5.40
CA GLY A 230 18.93 17.84 5.26
C GLY A 230 19.15 19.35 5.39
N VAL A 231 20.30 19.74 5.91
CA VAL A 231 20.79 21.12 5.90
C VAL A 231 22.14 21.12 5.20
N GLU A 232 22.27 21.97 4.19
CA GLU A 232 23.49 22.15 3.43
C GLU A 232 24.03 23.56 3.67
N LEU A 233 25.35 23.68 3.89
CA LEU A 233 26.10 24.94 3.82
C LEU A 233 27.00 24.87 2.59
N ALA A 234 26.51 25.43 1.48
CA ALA A 234 27.24 25.47 0.22
C ALA A 234 28.29 26.57 0.22
N ILE A 235 29.51 26.24 -0.23
CA ILE A 235 30.58 27.23 -0.40
C ILE A 235 30.24 28.06 -1.64
N LYS A 236 29.97 29.35 -1.46
CA LYS A 236 29.79 30.28 -2.57
C LYS A 236 31.19 30.55 -3.13
N SER A 237 31.47 30.03 -4.31
CA SER A 237 32.73 30.28 -5.01
C SER A 237 32.89 31.78 -5.23
N THR A 238 33.89 32.38 -4.59
CA THR A 238 34.42 33.67 -5.04
C THR A 238 35.26 33.40 -6.27
N GLU A 239 34.62 33.15 -7.42
CA GLU A 239 35.30 33.25 -8.72
C GLU A 239 35.64 34.72 -8.99
N TYR A 240 36.63 35.23 -8.27
CA TYR A 240 37.56 36.19 -8.83
C TYR A 240 38.85 35.41 -9.07
N LYS A 241 39.02 34.92 -10.30
CA LYS A 241 40.35 34.80 -10.90
C LYS A 241 40.89 36.22 -11.08
N ALA A 242 41.27 36.87 -10.00
CA ALA A 242 42.05 38.09 -10.01
C ALA A 242 43.22 37.86 -9.07
N VAL A 243 44.39 37.76 -9.70
CA VAL A 243 45.70 37.81 -9.10
C VAL A 243 45.73 38.96 -8.10
N ASP A 244 45.83 38.66 -6.80
CA ASP A 244 46.25 39.67 -5.83
C ASP A 244 47.11 39.01 -4.75
N ASP A 245 48.42 39.00 -5.02
CA ASP A 245 49.50 38.63 -4.10
C ASP A 245 49.70 39.74 -3.06
N THR A 246 48.76 39.91 -2.14
CA THR A 246 49.00 40.76 -0.97
C THR A 246 48.83 39.97 0.33
N GLN A 247 49.98 39.63 0.92
CA GLN A 247 50.09 39.10 2.27
C GLN A 247 49.45 40.07 3.28
N VAL A 248 48.31 39.69 3.83
CA VAL A 248 47.74 40.37 5.00
C VAL A 248 48.32 39.71 6.26
N LYS A 249 49.21 40.44 6.95
CA LYS A 249 49.70 40.07 8.28
C LYS A 249 48.55 40.15 9.29
N GLY A 250 48.06 38.98 9.72
CA GLY A 250 47.11 38.86 10.83
C GLY A 250 47.79 39.08 12.17
N THR A 251 47.26 40.01 12.97
CA THR A 251 47.62 40.29 14.36
C THR A 251 47.25 39.13 15.29
N ASN A 252 48.24 38.63 16.04
CA ASN A 252 48.12 37.56 17.03
C ASN A 252 47.41 38.03 18.31
N GLU A 253 46.20 37.55 18.57
CA GLU A 253 45.68 37.36 19.93
C GLU A 253 44.71 36.17 19.98
N THR A 254 45.16 35.01 20.47
CA THR A 254 44.28 33.90 20.87
C THR A 254 44.65 33.39 22.26
N LYS A 255 43.62 33.27 23.09
CA LYS A 255 43.61 32.76 24.46
C LYS A 255 43.79 31.25 24.49
N GLU A 256 44.38 30.76 25.57
CA GLU A 256 44.60 29.35 25.88
C GLU A 256 43.25 28.66 26.19
N GLU A 257 42.98 27.53 25.53
CA GLU A 257 41.93 26.57 25.90
C GLU A 257 42.56 25.21 26.22
N GLU A 258 42.00 24.53 27.22
CA GLU A 258 42.57 23.41 27.96
C GLU A 258 42.55 22.06 27.20
N ASP A 259 43.44 21.17 27.65
CA ASP A 259 43.71 19.83 27.13
C ASP A 259 42.50 18.89 27.23
N ASP A 260 41.99 18.39 26.09
CA ASP A 260 41.30 17.10 26.02
C ASP A 260 42.17 16.07 25.26
N ASP A 261 42.32 14.89 25.87
CA ASP A 261 43.14 13.76 25.42
C ASP A 261 42.45 12.94 24.31
N ASP A 262 42.07 13.59 23.21
CA ASP A 262 41.48 12.87 22.07
C ASP A 262 42.55 12.20 21.17
N GLU A 263 42.32 10.92 20.86
CA GLU A 263 43.04 10.10 19.87
C GLU A 263 42.73 10.52 18.41
N SER A 264 42.42 11.79 18.16
CA SER A 264 42.10 12.28 16.82
C SER A 264 43.36 12.35 15.94
N ASP A 265 43.29 11.73 14.76
CA ASP A 265 44.27 11.86 13.68
C ASP A 265 44.25 13.30 13.13
N VAL A 266 45.30 14.08 13.39
CA VAL A 266 45.47 15.43 12.82
C VAL A 266 46.55 15.35 11.74
N GLN A 267 46.15 15.49 10.47
CA GLN A 267 47.01 15.42 9.27
C GLN A 267 47.82 14.11 9.08
N GLY A 268 47.39 12.97 9.63
CA GLY A 268 48.11 11.70 9.56
C GLY A 268 49.00 11.43 10.78
N PHE A 269 49.00 12.33 11.77
CA PHE A 269 49.78 12.21 13.00
C PHE A 269 48.87 11.79 14.17
N LEU A 270 49.17 10.64 14.76
CA LEU A 270 48.54 10.16 15.99
C LEU A 270 49.24 10.82 17.20
N PHE A 271 48.78 12.02 17.57
CA PHE A 271 49.37 12.79 18.66
C PHE A 271 49.35 12.07 20.01
N GLY A 272 48.38 11.19 20.26
CA GLY A 272 48.36 10.32 21.44
C GLY A 272 49.57 9.37 21.50
N LYS A 273 49.84 8.64 20.41
CA LYS A 273 51.02 7.77 20.29
C LYS A 273 52.34 8.55 20.29
N LEU A 274 52.38 9.70 19.63
CA LEU A 274 53.59 10.54 19.56
C LEU A 274 53.95 11.15 20.93
N LYS A 275 52.95 11.56 21.72
CA LYS A 275 53.15 12.00 23.10
C LYS A 275 53.64 10.87 24.02
N GLN A 276 53.21 9.63 23.77
CA GLN A 276 53.68 8.45 24.51
C GLN A 276 55.11 8.04 24.15
N MET A 277 55.50 8.13 22.86
CA MET A 277 56.85 7.74 22.41
C MET A 277 57.92 8.81 22.64
N HIS A 278 57.54 10.10 22.67
CA HIS A 278 58.46 11.22 22.88
C HIS A 278 57.95 12.18 23.96
N PRO A 279 58.05 11.79 25.25
CA PRO A 279 57.54 12.60 26.38
C PRO A 279 58.25 13.95 26.54
N ASP A 280 59.52 14.04 26.12
CA ASP A 280 60.37 15.25 26.18
C ASP A 280 59.93 16.35 25.19
N LEU A 281 59.18 16.00 24.16
CA LEU A 281 58.70 16.93 23.11
C LEU A 281 57.21 17.29 23.28
N LYS A 282 56.61 17.02 24.44
CA LYS A 282 55.16 17.23 24.67
C LYS A 282 54.68 18.65 24.35
N ASN A 283 55.47 19.67 24.70
CA ASN A 283 55.12 21.08 24.44
C ASN A 283 55.26 21.43 22.94
N ASN A 284 56.32 20.96 22.29
CA ASN A 284 56.52 21.17 20.85
C ASN A 284 55.47 20.43 20.01
N LEU A 285 55.05 19.24 20.45
CA LEU A 285 53.95 18.49 19.84
C LEU A 285 52.60 19.19 20.04
N LYS A 286 52.40 19.91 21.15
CA LYS A 286 51.21 20.77 21.34
C LYS A 286 51.22 21.99 20.43
N GLU A 287 52.35 22.70 20.33
CA GLU A 287 52.51 23.82 19.40
C GLU A 287 52.39 23.38 17.95
N PHE A 288 52.94 22.22 17.59
CA PHE A 288 52.82 21.64 16.26
C PHE A 288 51.37 21.21 15.96
N LYS A 289 50.66 20.60 16.92
CA LYS A 289 49.22 20.31 16.80
C LYS A 289 48.44 21.60 16.57
N LYS A 290 48.72 22.67 17.33
CA LYS A 290 48.08 23.98 17.19
C LYS A 290 48.38 24.63 15.83
N HIS A 291 49.63 24.63 15.39
CA HIS A 291 50.04 25.14 14.08
C HIS A 291 49.38 24.37 12.93
N LEU A 292 49.24 23.04 13.05
CA LEU A 292 48.53 22.23 12.06
C LEU A 292 47.05 22.57 12.00
N ILE A 293 46.39 22.78 13.15
CA ILE A 293 44.98 23.20 13.19
C ILE A 293 44.82 24.59 12.56
N GLU A 294 45.68 25.55 12.91
CA GLU A 294 45.66 26.92 12.37
C GLU A 294 45.92 26.96 10.85
N THR A 295 46.83 26.13 10.33
CA THR A 295 47.08 26.00 8.88
C THR A 295 46.01 25.23 8.13
N THR A 296 45.20 24.40 8.82
CA THR A 296 44.11 23.62 8.21
C THR A 296 42.86 24.47 7.96
N ASN A 297 42.67 25.58 8.69
CA ASN A 297 41.55 26.51 8.48
C ASN A 297 41.67 27.35 7.18
N ASN A 298 42.83 27.32 6.52
CA ASN A 298 43.02 27.92 5.21
C ASN A 298 42.63 26.89 4.13
N MET A 299 41.42 27.00 3.57
CA MET A 299 40.99 26.24 2.38
C MET A 299 41.79 26.66 1.14
N GLU A 300 43.02 26.19 1.02
CA GLU A 300 43.80 26.31 -0.23
C GLU A 300 43.25 25.37 -1.31
N PRO A 301 43.16 25.80 -2.58
CA PRO A 301 42.63 24.98 -3.66
C PRO A 301 43.55 23.79 -3.98
N LEU A 302 42.97 22.59 -4.11
CA LEU A 302 43.67 21.36 -4.52
C LEU A 302 44.12 21.42 -5.98
N LYS A 303 45.25 20.77 -6.28
CA LYS A 303 45.77 20.70 -7.66
C LYS A 303 45.10 19.58 -8.45
N VAL A 304 44.97 19.75 -9.77
CA VAL A 304 44.21 18.84 -10.65
C VAL A 304 44.69 17.37 -10.58
N TRP A 305 46.00 17.12 -10.43
CA TRP A 305 46.51 15.75 -10.31
C TRP A 305 46.19 15.10 -8.95
N GLU A 306 46.00 15.89 -7.89
CA GLU A 306 45.65 15.40 -6.56
C GLU A 306 44.16 14.97 -6.49
N LEU A 307 43.35 15.44 -7.44
CA LEU A 307 41.93 15.10 -7.54
C LEU A 307 41.69 13.75 -8.23
N GLN A 308 42.62 13.28 -9.08
CA GLN A 308 42.36 12.17 -10.01
C GLN A 308 41.91 10.87 -9.33
N ASP A 309 42.52 10.52 -8.19
CA ASP A 309 42.27 9.27 -7.45
C ASP A 309 41.51 9.52 -6.12
N LEU A 310 40.97 10.73 -5.90
CA LEU A 310 40.42 11.14 -4.61
C LEU A 310 39.25 10.26 -4.13
N SER A 311 38.36 9.83 -5.03
CA SER A 311 37.27 8.90 -4.69
C SER A 311 37.81 7.54 -4.24
N PHE A 312 38.85 7.02 -4.89
CA PHE A 312 39.49 5.77 -4.49
C PHE A 312 40.22 5.90 -3.14
N GLN A 313 40.82 7.05 -2.88
CA GLN A 313 41.48 7.36 -1.61
C GLN A 313 40.47 7.46 -0.46
N ALA A 314 39.32 8.09 -0.70
CA ALA A 314 38.21 8.11 0.26
C ALA A 314 37.69 6.70 0.55
N GLY A 315 37.49 5.88 -0.49
CA GLY A 315 37.11 4.48 -0.35
C GLY A 315 38.14 3.66 0.43
N ALA A 316 39.43 3.82 0.14
CA ALA A 316 40.51 3.14 0.85
C ALA A 316 40.55 3.50 2.34
N ARG A 317 40.31 4.77 2.69
CA ARG A 317 40.22 5.19 4.11
C ARG A 317 39.08 4.48 4.83
N ILE A 318 37.91 4.37 4.20
CA ILE A 318 36.75 3.67 4.75
C ILE A 318 37.07 2.18 4.94
N MET A 319 37.64 1.52 3.92
CA MET A 319 38.01 0.10 3.99
C MET A 319 39.10 -0.20 5.03
N SER A 320 40.01 0.74 5.28
CA SER A 320 41.06 0.60 6.30
C SER A 320 40.56 0.75 7.74
N THR A 321 39.33 1.24 7.91
CA THR A 321 38.70 1.46 9.22
C THR A 321 37.97 0.18 9.67
N PRO A 322 37.91 -0.13 10.97
CA PRO A 322 37.04 -1.20 11.48
C PRO A 322 35.59 -1.06 11.00
N VAL A 323 34.95 -2.18 10.69
CA VAL A 323 33.59 -2.25 10.12
C VAL A 323 32.56 -1.41 10.90
N TYR A 324 32.64 -1.40 12.22
CA TYR A 324 31.69 -0.68 13.08
C TYR A 324 31.76 0.84 12.92
N ASP A 325 32.94 1.38 12.60
CA ASP A 325 33.16 2.82 12.45
C ASP A 325 33.24 3.25 10.98
N ALA A 326 33.31 2.31 10.03
CA ALA A 326 33.37 2.58 8.59
C ALA A 326 32.24 3.51 8.12
N LEU A 327 30.99 3.29 8.58
CA LEU A 327 29.85 4.17 8.24
C LEU A 327 29.97 5.57 8.85
N LYS A 328 30.50 5.69 10.06
CA LYS A 328 30.74 6.99 10.72
C LYS A 328 31.83 7.77 9.98
N VAL A 329 32.89 7.08 9.55
CA VAL A 329 33.96 7.66 8.74
C VAL A 329 33.44 8.09 7.37
N MET A 330 32.61 7.26 6.71
CA MET A 330 31.95 7.64 5.46
C MET A 330 31.08 8.89 5.64
N LYS A 331 30.29 8.95 6.72
CA LYS A 331 29.50 10.12 7.08
C LYS A 331 30.39 11.36 7.27
N ASP A 332 31.46 11.27 8.06
CA ASP A 332 32.37 12.39 8.30
C ASP A 332 33.04 12.87 7.01
N ILE A 333 33.52 11.95 6.17
CA ILE A 333 34.12 12.28 4.87
C ILE A 333 33.12 12.99 3.97
N ALA A 334 31.92 12.43 3.78
CA ALA A 334 30.93 12.99 2.87
C ALA A 334 30.36 14.33 3.38
N GLN A 335 30.07 14.43 4.68
CA GLN A 335 29.42 15.60 5.29
C GLN A 335 30.37 16.78 5.59
N ASN A 336 31.67 16.51 5.78
CA ASN A 336 32.71 17.52 6.05
C ASN A 336 33.80 17.55 4.96
N PHE A 337 33.47 17.09 3.76
CA PHE A 337 34.44 16.90 2.68
C PHE A 337 35.38 18.08 2.43
N PRO A 338 34.92 19.36 2.39
CA PRO A 338 35.82 20.48 2.11
C PRO A 338 37.02 20.60 3.06
N ILE A 339 36.83 20.25 4.35
CA ILE A 339 37.92 20.24 5.35
C ILE A 339 38.76 18.96 5.22
N LYS A 340 38.13 17.84 4.87
CA LYS A 340 38.77 16.52 4.83
C LYS A 340 39.57 16.27 3.54
N ALA A 341 39.29 16.99 2.46
CA ALA A 341 39.83 16.70 1.12
C ALA A 341 41.37 16.61 1.09
N ARG A 342 42.09 17.52 1.76
CA ARG A 342 43.57 17.50 1.81
C ARG A 342 44.15 16.32 2.60
N SER A 343 43.42 15.82 3.58
CA SER A 343 43.85 14.63 4.34
C SER A 343 43.75 13.35 3.50
N LEU A 344 42.76 13.29 2.60
CA LEU A 344 42.50 12.12 1.76
C LEU A 344 43.55 11.91 0.66
N THR A 345 44.15 12.99 0.13
CA THR A 345 45.17 12.90 -0.93
C THR A 345 46.41 12.10 -0.53
N ARG A 346 46.65 11.94 0.79
CA ARG A 346 47.79 11.21 1.36
C ARG A 346 47.50 9.72 1.59
N VAL A 347 46.26 9.26 1.40
CA VAL A 347 45.87 7.88 1.66
C VAL A 347 46.34 6.97 0.52
N PRO A 348 47.10 5.90 0.80
CA PRO A 348 47.50 4.94 -0.23
C PRO A 348 46.31 4.07 -0.66
N VAL A 349 46.17 3.84 -1.97
CA VAL A 349 45.13 2.98 -2.55
C VAL A 349 45.73 1.62 -2.92
N ASP A 350 45.12 0.54 -2.42
CA ASP A 350 45.51 -0.82 -2.82
C ASP A 350 45.08 -1.13 -4.26
N LYS A 351 46.00 -1.71 -5.05
CA LYS A 351 45.75 -2.07 -6.45
C LYS A 351 44.70 -3.18 -6.59
N LYS A 352 44.63 -4.09 -5.62
CA LYS A 352 43.62 -5.18 -5.63
C LYS A 352 42.21 -4.63 -5.49
N MET A 353 42.01 -3.70 -4.54
CA MET A 353 40.75 -2.98 -4.36
C MET A 353 40.36 -2.20 -5.62
N ARG A 354 41.29 -1.45 -6.23
CA ARG A 354 41.03 -0.70 -7.47
C ARG A 354 40.54 -1.62 -8.61
N ASN A 355 41.23 -2.73 -8.84
CA ASN A 355 40.86 -3.68 -9.87
C ASN A 355 39.49 -4.32 -9.61
N GLU A 356 39.18 -4.64 -8.35
CA GLU A 356 37.87 -5.21 -7.98
C GLU A 356 36.72 -4.23 -8.25
N ILE A 357 36.90 -2.94 -7.92
CA ILE A 357 35.92 -1.89 -8.22
C ILE A 357 35.72 -1.73 -9.73
N GLU A 358 36.81 -1.66 -10.51
CA GLU A 358 36.74 -1.50 -11.97
C GLU A 358 36.10 -2.73 -12.67
N GLU A 359 36.27 -3.93 -12.13
CA GLU A 359 35.59 -5.13 -12.62
C GLU A 359 34.11 -5.13 -12.26
N ASN A 360 33.76 -4.78 -11.02
CA ASN A 360 32.37 -4.67 -10.58
C ASN A 360 31.61 -3.62 -11.40
N GLN A 361 32.24 -2.49 -11.74
CA GLN A 361 31.68 -1.46 -12.63
C GLN A 361 31.35 -1.97 -14.05
N LYS A 362 32.04 -3.00 -14.55
CA LYS A 362 31.73 -3.60 -15.85
C LYS A 362 30.56 -4.58 -15.78
N VAL A 363 30.38 -5.24 -14.64
CA VAL A 363 29.34 -6.26 -14.41
C VAL A 363 28.01 -5.62 -14.01
N LEU A 364 28.05 -4.48 -13.31
CA LEU A 364 26.88 -3.69 -12.95
C LEU A 364 26.19 -3.10 -14.19
N LEU A 365 25.33 -3.90 -14.82
CA LEU A 365 24.50 -3.45 -15.94
C LEU A 365 23.57 -2.32 -15.48
N GLY A 366 23.81 -1.11 -15.98
CA GLY A 366 22.97 0.05 -15.75
C GLY A 366 23.33 0.93 -14.57
N ILE A 367 24.46 0.72 -13.87
CA ILE A 367 25.00 1.67 -12.86
C ILE A 367 26.32 2.26 -13.39
N GLN A 368 26.38 3.57 -13.56
CA GLN A 368 27.61 4.24 -13.99
C GLN A 368 28.61 4.43 -12.83
N PRO A 369 29.92 4.57 -13.11
CA PRO A 369 30.90 4.92 -12.09
C PRO A 369 30.54 6.23 -11.36
N GLY A 370 30.42 6.18 -10.04
CA GLY A 370 30.01 7.32 -9.21
C GLY A 370 28.50 7.44 -8.99
N GLU A 371 27.65 6.65 -9.65
CA GLU A 371 26.24 6.57 -9.29
C GLU A 371 26.03 5.80 -7.98
N ALA A 372 25.05 6.25 -7.21
CA ALA A 372 24.66 5.62 -5.96
C ALA A 372 23.30 4.92 -6.10
N ARG A 373 23.17 3.73 -5.51
CA ARG A 373 21.89 3.00 -5.39
C ARG A 373 21.78 2.33 -4.04
N LEU A 374 20.59 2.40 -3.46
CA LEU A 374 20.26 1.68 -2.24
C LEU A 374 19.20 0.63 -2.56
N PHE A 375 19.42 -0.61 -2.14
CA PHE A 375 18.44 -1.67 -2.22
C PHE A 375 18.09 -2.20 -0.85
N LEU A 376 16.79 -2.37 -0.59
CA LEU A 376 16.23 -2.97 0.62
C LEU A 376 15.47 -4.24 0.22
N ASN A 377 15.98 -5.42 0.59
CA ASN A 377 15.44 -6.72 0.16
C ASN A 377 15.24 -6.83 -1.37
N GLY A 378 16.09 -6.14 -2.15
CA GLY A 378 16.01 -6.04 -3.61
C GLY A 378 15.14 -4.92 -4.16
N LEU A 379 14.38 -4.19 -3.32
CA LEU A 379 13.63 -2.99 -3.73
C LEU A 379 14.59 -1.80 -3.85
N HIS A 380 14.53 -1.08 -4.96
CA HIS A 380 15.36 0.11 -5.16
C HIS A 380 14.79 1.30 -4.39
N ILE A 381 15.55 1.83 -3.43
CA ILE A 381 15.21 3.05 -2.70
C ILE A 381 15.94 4.20 -3.36
N ASP A 382 15.20 4.97 -4.15
CA ASP A 382 15.71 6.22 -4.72
C ASP A 382 15.79 7.29 -3.64
N LEU A 383 17.01 7.76 -3.32
CA LEU A 383 17.23 8.72 -2.25
C LEU A 383 16.80 10.15 -2.59
N ASP A 384 16.50 10.46 -3.85
CA ASP A 384 16.00 11.78 -4.23
C ASP A 384 14.49 11.87 -3.99
N PHE A 385 13.73 10.82 -4.35
CA PHE A 385 12.27 10.77 -4.20
C PHE A 385 11.81 10.16 -2.88
N HIS A 386 12.50 9.14 -2.35
CA HIS A 386 12.11 8.50 -1.10
C HIS A 386 12.60 9.32 0.10
N ASP A 387 11.65 9.76 0.91
CA ASP A 387 11.90 10.44 2.17
C ASP A 387 11.91 9.43 3.34
N PRO A 388 12.31 9.85 4.56
CA PRO A 388 12.29 8.96 5.73
C PRO A 388 10.91 8.39 6.08
N PHE A 389 9.82 9.04 5.66
CA PHE A 389 8.45 8.58 5.91
C PHE A 389 8.08 7.43 4.96
N SER A 390 8.37 7.56 3.66
CA SER A 390 8.22 6.47 2.68
C SER A 390 9.13 5.27 3.01
N ILE A 391 10.33 5.53 3.55
CA ILE A 391 11.23 4.46 4.02
C ILE A 391 10.62 3.75 5.24
N LEU A 392 10.05 4.47 6.21
CA LEU A 392 9.34 3.88 7.34
C LEU A 392 8.18 2.98 6.87
N GLU A 393 7.36 3.44 5.92
CA GLU A 393 6.27 2.64 5.36
C GLU A 393 6.79 1.36 4.69
N THR A 394 7.84 1.48 3.88
CA THR A 394 8.51 0.34 3.22
C THR A 394 9.02 -0.66 4.26
N LEU A 395 9.69 -0.19 5.32
CA LEU A 395 10.18 -1.03 6.42
C LEU A 395 9.04 -1.73 7.17
N LYS A 396 7.92 -1.06 7.40
CA LYS A 396 6.74 -1.67 8.04
C LYS A 396 6.15 -2.78 7.19
N LEU A 397 5.98 -2.57 5.89
CA LEU A 397 5.42 -3.56 4.96
C LEU A 397 6.35 -4.77 4.81
N GLU A 398 7.64 -4.54 4.56
CA GLU A 398 8.63 -5.62 4.45
C GLU A 398 8.79 -6.37 5.79
N GLY A 399 8.79 -5.66 6.91
CA GLY A 399 8.86 -6.25 8.25
C GLY A 399 7.67 -7.14 8.56
N LYS A 400 6.44 -6.70 8.22
CA LYS A 400 5.22 -7.52 8.36
C LYS A 400 5.33 -8.81 7.53
N LEU A 401 5.85 -8.72 6.31
CA LEU A 401 6.04 -9.87 5.45
C LEU A 401 7.08 -10.86 6.00
N MET A 402 8.27 -10.37 6.32
CA MET A 402 9.38 -11.20 6.80
C MET A 402 9.02 -11.89 8.12
N HIS A 403 8.44 -11.13 9.05
CA HIS A 403 7.98 -11.67 10.34
C HIS A 403 6.87 -12.70 10.15
N GLY A 404 5.89 -12.41 9.30
CA GLY A 404 4.81 -13.36 9.00
C GLY A 404 5.30 -14.66 8.35
N LEU A 405 6.27 -14.60 7.45
CA LEU A 405 6.87 -15.81 6.85
C LEU A 405 7.69 -16.60 7.88
N HIS A 406 8.43 -15.91 8.73
CA HIS A 406 9.21 -16.54 9.81
C HIS A 406 8.30 -17.26 10.81
N GLU A 407 7.16 -16.68 11.17
CA GLU A 407 6.15 -17.31 12.04
C GLU A 407 5.49 -18.55 11.45
N LEU A 408 5.44 -18.66 10.12
CA LEU A 408 4.99 -19.86 9.42
C LEU A 408 6.07 -20.96 9.36
N GLY A 409 7.22 -20.76 10.01
CA GLY A 409 8.31 -21.73 10.08
C GLY A 409 9.25 -21.71 8.87
N ILE A 410 9.21 -20.65 8.05
CA ILE A 410 10.04 -20.53 6.85
C ILE A 410 11.44 -20.03 7.23
N LYS A 411 12.45 -20.80 6.83
CA LYS A 411 13.86 -20.47 7.06
C LYS A 411 14.39 -19.46 6.04
N GLU A 412 15.46 -18.75 6.43
CA GLU A 412 15.98 -17.56 5.74
C GLU A 412 16.34 -17.74 4.27
N GLU A 413 16.99 -18.85 3.88
CA GLU A 413 17.38 -19.08 2.47
C GLU A 413 16.18 -19.06 1.52
N ILE A 414 15.05 -19.62 1.97
CA ILE A 414 13.83 -19.73 1.18
C ILE A 414 12.95 -18.47 1.33
N LEU A 415 13.06 -17.76 2.44
CA LEU A 415 12.38 -16.49 2.68
C LEU A 415 12.70 -15.48 1.57
N SER A 416 13.97 -15.37 1.17
CA SER A 416 14.40 -14.51 0.06
C SER A 416 13.72 -14.86 -1.27
N LYS A 417 13.44 -16.14 -1.53
CA LYS A 417 12.74 -16.59 -2.74
C LYS A 417 11.26 -16.18 -2.72
N PHE A 418 10.58 -16.30 -1.58
CA PHE A 418 9.17 -15.88 -1.46
C PHE A 418 8.98 -14.38 -1.62
N MET A 419 9.85 -13.59 -1.01
CA MET A 419 9.78 -12.13 -1.12
C MET A 419 9.93 -11.67 -2.59
N ARG A 420 10.65 -12.43 -3.42
CA ARG A 420 10.84 -12.15 -4.86
C ARG A 420 9.65 -12.56 -5.73
N LEU A 421 8.65 -13.27 -5.20
CA LEU A 421 7.52 -13.70 -6.00
C LEU A 421 6.63 -12.52 -6.39
N ARG A 422 6.22 -12.51 -7.66
CA ARG A 422 5.17 -11.61 -8.15
C ARG A 422 3.81 -12.25 -7.90
N ILE A 423 3.07 -11.71 -6.94
CA ILE A 423 1.82 -12.28 -6.41
C ILE A 423 0.61 -11.38 -6.66
N HIS A 424 0.81 -10.18 -7.20
CA HIS A 424 -0.29 -9.37 -7.72
C HIS A 424 -0.55 -9.75 -9.18
N PRO A 425 -1.84 -9.83 -9.59
CA PRO A 425 -2.16 -10.09 -10.99
C PRO A 425 -1.56 -8.96 -11.82
N THR A 426 -0.96 -9.34 -12.94
CA THR A 426 -0.69 -8.40 -14.04
C THR A 426 -2.01 -7.75 -14.43
N ASP A 427 -1.99 -6.51 -14.92
CA ASP A 427 -3.18 -5.78 -15.38
C ASP A 427 -3.80 -6.41 -16.65
N ASP A 428 -3.68 -7.73 -16.80
CA ASP A 428 -4.24 -8.54 -17.87
C ASP A 428 -5.74 -8.55 -17.69
N SER A 429 -6.42 -7.75 -18.50
CA SER A 429 -7.86 -7.76 -18.60
C SER A 429 -8.35 -9.17 -18.97
N TYR A 430 -9.21 -9.75 -18.14
CA TYR A 430 -9.88 -11.01 -18.45
C TYR A 430 -10.86 -10.81 -19.61
N ALA A 431 -10.79 -11.71 -20.59
CA ALA A 431 -11.65 -11.67 -21.75
C ALA A 431 -12.74 -12.74 -21.64
N LEU A 432 -13.95 -12.44 -22.08
CA LEU A 432 -15.03 -13.40 -22.25
C LEU A 432 -14.84 -14.18 -23.55
N ASP A 433 -15.14 -15.47 -23.54
CA ASP A 433 -15.22 -16.24 -24.79
C ASP A 433 -16.41 -15.75 -25.65
N ILE A 434 -16.10 -15.14 -26.79
CA ILE A 434 -17.07 -14.57 -27.74
C ILE A 434 -17.47 -15.57 -28.85
N ARG A 435 -17.05 -16.85 -28.78
CA ARG A 435 -17.48 -17.90 -29.72
C ARG A 435 -18.84 -18.47 -29.32
N HIS A 436 -19.89 -17.65 -29.39
CA HIS A 436 -21.26 -18.06 -29.05
C HIS A 436 -22.24 -17.77 -30.20
N SER A 437 -23.19 -18.68 -30.43
CA SER A 437 -24.19 -18.57 -31.51
C SER A 437 -25.18 -17.42 -31.32
N SER A 438 -25.30 -16.87 -30.11
CA SER A 438 -26.17 -15.73 -29.81
C SER A 438 -25.60 -14.38 -30.26
N ILE A 439 -24.33 -14.32 -30.67
CA ILE A 439 -23.73 -13.10 -31.21
C ILE A 439 -24.01 -13.06 -32.70
N ILE A 440 -24.76 -12.04 -33.12
CA ILE A 440 -25.04 -11.78 -34.53
C ILE A 440 -23.95 -10.87 -35.07
N TRP A 441 -23.14 -11.38 -35.98
CA TRP A 441 -22.10 -10.60 -36.66
C TRP A 441 -22.67 -9.87 -37.87
N ILE A 442 -22.50 -8.55 -37.94
CA ILE A 442 -23.00 -7.73 -39.06
C ILE A 442 -22.06 -7.82 -40.26
N ASN A 443 -20.75 -7.74 -40.00
CA ASN A 443 -19.71 -7.81 -41.01
C ASN A 443 -18.75 -8.98 -40.77
N ASN A 444 -18.09 -9.40 -41.84
CA ASN A 444 -17.00 -10.36 -41.84
C ASN A 444 -15.87 -9.87 -42.74
N ILE A 445 -14.80 -9.37 -42.11
CA ILE A 445 -13.67 -8.73 -42.80
C ILE A 445 -12.98 -9.72 -43.77
N GLU A 446 -13.02 -11.02 -43.48
CA GLU A 446 -12.42 -12.04 -44.34
C GLU A 446 -13.26 -12.35 -45.59
N GLN A 447 -14.58 -12.24 -45.52
CA GLN A 447 -15.49 -12.74 -46.55
C GLN A 447 -16.17 -11.63 -47.36
N ASP A 448 -16.48 -10.48 -46.74
CA ASP A 448 -17.31 -9.46 -47.37
C ASP A 448 -16.59 -8.77 -48.56
N PRO A 449 -17.33 -8.40 -49.62
CA PRO A 449 -16.75 -7.81 -50.82
C PRO A 449 -16.08 -6.46 -50.59
N SER A 450 -16.53 -5.68 -49.60
CA SER A 450 -16.00 -4.35 -49.25
C SER A 450 -14.51 -4.38 -48.87
N TYR A 451 -14.04 -5.48 -48.29
CA TYR A 451 -12.65 -5.65 -47.83
C TYR A 451 -11.76 -6.42 -48.83
N SER A 452 -12.26 -6.69 -50.03
CA SER A 452 -11.55 -7.52 -51.03
C SER A 452 -10.20 -6.93 -51.49
N THR A 453 -10.04 -5.61 -51.41
CA THR A 453 -8.81 -4.90 -51.78
C THR A 453 -7.69 -5.04 -50.74
N TRP A 454 -8.00 -5.50 -49.53
CA TRP A 454 -7.06 -5.56 -48.42
C TRP A 454 -6.17 -6.81 -48.48
N PRO A 455 -4.90 -6.71 -48.04
CA PRO A 455 -4.00 -7.86 -47.98
C PRO A 455 -4.47 -8.87 -46.92
N ALA A 456 -4.34 -10.17 -47.20
CA ALA A 456 -4.79 -11.23 -46.31
C ALA A 456 -3.67 -11.88 -45.46
N SER A 457 -2.40 -11.54 -45.69
CA SER A 457 -1.30 -12.15 -44.92
C SER A 457 -1.03 -11.39 -43.62
N TYR A 458 -0.84 -12.11 -42.51
CA TYR A 458 -0.46 -11.51 -41.23
C TYR A 458 0.93 -10.87 -41.26
N GLN A 459 1.79 -11.23 -42.23
CA GLN A 459 3.10 -10.59 -42.40
C GLN A 459 3.01 -9.09 -42.68
N GLU A 460 1.86 -8.62 -43.19
CA GLU A 460 1.63 -7.20 -43.41
C GLU A 460 1.70 -6.40 -42.10
N LEU A 461 1.35 -7.02 -40.97
CA LEU A 461 1.41 -6.38 -39.65
C LEU A 461 2.82 -5.94 -39.24
N LEU A 462 3.86 -6.61 -39.76
CA LEU A 462 5.26 -6.33 -39.45
C LEU A 462 5.84 -5.19 -40.29
N LYS A 463 5.12 -4.72 -41.32
CA LYS A 463 5.62 -3.61 -42.14
C LYS A 463 5.58 -2.32 -41.32
N PRO A 464 6.64 -1.49 -41.41
CA PRO A 464 6.70 -0.25 -40.66
C PRO A 464 5.62 0.72 -41.18
N THR A 465 4.74 1.16 -40.28
CA THR A 465 3.77 2.23 -40.52
C THR A 465 4.03 3.41 -39.61
N PHE A 466 3.52 4.58 -40.00
CA PHE A 466 3.57 5.75 -39.14
C PHE A 466 2.75 5.49 -37.86
N PRO A 467 3.26 5.88 -36.68
CA PRO A 467 2.53 5.75 -35.42
C PRO A 467 1.14 6.40 -35.50
N GLY A 468 0.12 5.68 -35.02
CA GLY A 468 -1.28 6.15 -35.03
C GLY A 468 -2.09 5.78 -36.27
N VAL A 469 -1.48 5.20 -37.31
CA VAL A 469 -2.21 4.71 -38.48
C VAL A 469 -2.64 3.26 -38.27
N ILE A 470 -3.95 3.00 -38.33
CA ILE A 470 -4.51 1.65 -38.27
C ILE A 470 -4.26 0.94 -39.61
N GLN A 471 -3.62 -0.23 -39.56
CA GLN A 471 -3.34 -1.03 -40.73
C GLN A 471 -4.60 -1.77 -41.23
N GLN A 472 -4.86 -1.66 -42.52
CA GLN A 472 -5.95 -2.36 -43.19
C GLN A 472 -5.50 -3.77 -43.57
N ILE A 473 -6.07 -4.79 -42.92
CA ILE A 473 -5.77 -6.20 -43.17
C ILE A 473 -7.07 -6.98 -43.24
N ARG A 474 -7.16 -7.89 -44.21
CA ARG A 474 -8.34 -8.72 -44.47
C ARG A 474 -8.42 -9.90 -43.49
N ARG A 475 -8.44 -9.62 -42.19
CA ARG A 475 -8.45 -10.60 -41.09
C ARG A 475 -9.30 -10.13 -39.91
N ASN A 476 -10.02 -11.06 -39.28
CA ASN A 476 -10.88 -10.79 -38.12
C ASN A 476 -10.08 -10.65 -36.80
N LEU A 477 -9.16 -9.69 -36.75
CA LEU A 477 -8.27 -9.44 -35.60
C LEU A 477 -8.96 -8.70 -34.45
N PHE A 478 -9.83 -7.76 -34.80
CA PHE A 478 -10.48 -6.86 -33.84
C PHE A 478 -11.99 -7.10 -33.89
N ASN A 479 -12.57 -7.47 -32.75
CA ASN A 479 -13.97 -7.86 -32.64
C ASN A 479 -14.64 -7.03 -31.55
N LEU A 480 -15.68 -6.28 -31.90
CA LEU A 480 -16.55 -5.53 -30.99
C LEU A 480 -17.87 -6.27 -30.84
N VAL A 481 -18.26 -6.60 -29.60
CA VAL A 481 -19.57 -7.19 -29.30
C VAL A 481 -20.37 -6.25 -28.40
N LEU A 482 -21.53 -5.80 -28.86
CA LEU A 482 -22.43 -4.90 -28.14
C LEU A 482 -23.62 -5.68 -27.56
N PHE A 483 -23.83 -5.54 -26.26
CA PHE A 483 -24.99 -6.05 -25.54
C PHE A 483 -25.96 -4.90 -25.33
N VAL A 484 -27.12 -4.99 -25.97
CA VAL A 484 -28.09 -3.89 -26.03
C VAL A 484 -29.50 -4.39 -25.75
N ASP A 485 -30.25 -3.59 -25.00
CA ASP A 485 -31.71 -3.69 -24.93
C ASP A 485 -32.29 -2.66 -25.91
N PRO A 486 -32.98 -3.08 -26.98
CA PRO A 486 -33.48 -2.15 -28.00
C PRO A 486 -34.47 -1.09 -27.48
N VAL A 487 -34.99 -1.26 -26.26
CA VAL A 487 -35.94 -0.34 -25.63
C VAL A 487 -35.23 0.54 -24.57
N GLN A 488 -33.90 0.58 -24.52
CA GLN A 488 -33.15 1.48 -23.64
C GLN A 488 -32.82 2.81 -24.36
N GLU A 489 -32.86 3.93 -23.62
CA GLU A 489 -32.62 5.28 -24.18
C GLU A 489 -31.24 5.40 -24.86
N ASP A 490 -30.20 4.82 -24.26
CA ASP A 490 -28.81 4.93 -24.74
C ASP A 490 -28.54 4.08 -26.01
N THR A 491 -29.43 3.14 -26.37
CA THR A 491 -29.17 2.21 -27.48
C THR A 491 -29.08 2.90 -28.83
N GLY A 492 -29.83 4.00 -29.04
CA GLY A 492 -29.75 4.77 -30.29
C GLY A 492 -28.34 5.28 -30.59
N ASP A 493 -27.61 5.73 -29.56
CA ASP A 493 -26.27 6.28 -29.73
C ASP A 493 -25.23 5.20 -30.09
N TYR A 494 -25.33 4.01 -29.48
CA TYR A 494 -24.47 2.87 -29.87
C TYR A 494 -24.77 2.35 -31.28
N MET A 495 -26.03 2.43 -31.73
CA MET A 495 -26.40 2.07 -33.11
C MET A 495 -25.81 3.06 -34.11
N LYS A 496 -25.88 4.38 -33.83
CA LYS A 496 -25.22 5.43 -34.64
C LYS A 496 -23.69 5.23 -34.68
N LEU A 497 -23.08 4.84 -33.56
CA LEU A 497 -21.64 4.54 -33.52
C LEU A 497 -21.28 3.31 -34.35
N ALA A 498 -22.09 2.24 -34.30
CA ALA A 498 -21.88 1.04 -35.11
C ALA A 498 -22.07 1.33 -36.61
N GLU A 499 -23.04 2.16 -36.98
CA GLU A 499 -23.24 2.67 -38.35
C GLU A 499 -21.98 3.40 -38.86
N LEU A 500 -21.42 4.29 -38.05
CA LEU A 500 -20.20 5.03 -38.37
C LEU A 500 -19.04 4.09 -38.69
N PHE A 501 -18.77 3.09 -37.84
CA PHE A 501 -17.68 2.14 -38.06
C PHE A 501 -17.91 1.24 -39.28
N TYR A 502 -19.15 0.82 -39.50
CA TYR A 502 -19.52 -0.02 -40.65
C TYR A 502 -19.33 0.74 -41.97
N HIS A 503 -19.84 1.98 -42.09
CA HIS A 503 -19.73 2.76 -43.33
C HIS A 503 -18.30 3.24 -43.62
N HIS A 504 -17.49 3.52 -42.61
CA HIS A 504 -16.09 3.91 -42.80
C HIS A 504 -15.13 2.74 -43.07
N ASN A 505 -15.62 1.50 -43.15
CA ASN A 505 -14.80 0.29 -43.34
C ASN A 505 -13.62 0.23 -42.37
N VAL A 506 -13.86 0.55 -41.09
CA VAL A 506 -12.84 0.36 -40.04
C VAL A 506 -12.55 -1.14 -39.94
N PRO A 507 -11.29 -1.58 -39.72
CA PRO A 507 -10.95 -3.00 -39.58
C PRO A 507 -11.44 -3.55 -38.24
N LEU A 508 -12.75 -3.49 -38.00
CA LEU A 508 -13.43 -3.88 -36.78
C LEU A 508 -14.63 -4.75 -37.14
N ARG A 509 -14.68 -5.95 -36.59
CA ARG A 509 -15.81 -6.85 -36.74
C ARG A 509 -16.86 -6.54 -35.68
N ILE A 510 -18.06 -6.16 -36.07
CA ILE A 510 -19.12 -5.70 -35.18
C ILE A 510 -20.16 -6.81 -35.01
N GLY A 511 -20.46 -7.13 -33.76
CA GLY A 511 -21.48 -8.09 -33.38
C GLY A 511 -22.45 -7.54 -32.34
N PHE A 512 -23.71 -7.97 -32.40
CA PHE A 512 -24.76 -7.57 -31.47
C PHE A 512 -25.36 -8.77 -30.74
N VAL A 513 -25.73 -8.55 -29.49
CA VAL A 513 -26.56 -9.44 -28.69
C VAL A 513 -27.74 -8.64 -28.16
N PHE A 514 -28.92 -8.89 -28.72
CA PHE A 514 -30.16 -8.27 -28.27
C PHE A 514 -30.67 -8.96 -27.00
N ILE A 515 -30.92 -8.18 -25.96
CA ILE A 515 -31.41 -8.68 -24.68
C ILE A 515 -32.89 -8.37 -24.57
N LEU A 516 -33.68 -9.43 -24.70
CA LEU A 516 -35.14 -9.36 -24.82
C LEU A 516 -35.82 -10.16 -23.71
N SER A 517 -37.10 -9.88 -23.49
CA SER A 517 -37.92 -10.62 -22.52
C SER A 517 -38.01 -12.11 -22.87
N THR A 518 -37.85 -12.98 -21.86
CA THR A 518 -37.89 -14.44 -22.03
C THR A 518 -39.30 -15.03 -21.94
N LYS A 519 -40.34 -14.21 -21.75
CA LYS A 519 -41.72 -14.67 -21.60
C LYS A 519 -42.33 -15.01 -22.97
N GLU A 520 -42.88 -16.21 -23.11
CA GLU A 520 -43.43 -16.70 -24.39
C GLU A 520 -44.72 -15.99 -24.83
N GLU A 521 -45.52 -15.51 -23.87
CA GLU A 521 -46.89 -15.01 -24.10
C GLU A 521 -46.98 -13.53 -24.54
N ILE A 522 -45.86 -12.83 -24.73
CA ILE A 522 -45.87 -11.41 -25.12
C ILE A 522 -45.98 -11.26 -26.64
N ASP A 523 -46.95 -10.48 -27.09
CA ASP A 523 -47.16 -10.10 -28.50
C ASP A 523 -46.14 -9.02 -28.93
N GLY A 524 -45.60 -9.13 -30.14
CA GLY A 524 -44.74 -8.09 -30.74
C GLY A 524 -45.48 -6.78 -31.00
N ASN A 525 -46.83 -6.77 -30.95
CA ASN A 525 -47.60 -5.54 -30.97
C ASN A 525 -47.53 -4.72 -29.67
N GLU A 526 -47.13 -5.35 -28.56
CA GLU A 526 -47.05 -4.70 -27.24
C GLU A 526 -45.61 -4.31 -26.87
N ASP A 527 -44.61 -5.06 -27.35
CA ASP A 527 -43.19 -4.89 -27.03
C ASP A 527 -42.37 -4.56 -28.28
N ALA A 528 -41.77 -3.36 -28.31
CA ALA A 528 -40.99 -2.87 -29.44
C ALA A 528 -39.69 -3.66 -29.67
N GLY A 529 -39.09 -4.23 -28.62
CA GLY A 529 -37.88 -5.04 -28.74
C GLY A 529 -38.16 -6.39 -29.41
N ILE A 530 -39.28 -7.02 -29.05
CA ILE A 530 -39.74 -8.26 -29.70
C ILE A 530 -40.12 -7.97 -31.17
N ALA A 531 -40.80 -6.84 -31.42
CA ALA A 531 -41.13 -6.43 -32.78
C ALA A 531 -39.89 -6.26 -33.66
N LEU A 532 -38.85 -5.60 -33.13
CA LEU A 532 -37.57 -5.41 -33.81
C LEU A 532 -36.89 -6.75 -34.09
N TRP A 533 -36.85 -7.67 -33.12
CA TRP A 533 -36.22 -8.98 -33.29
C TRP A 533 -36.86 -9.84 -34.38
N ARG A 534 -38.19 -9.93 -34.37
CA ARG A 534 -38.93 -10.69 -35.39
C ARG A 534 -38.78 -10.09 -36.77
N THR A 535 -38.83 -8.76 -36.84
CA THR A 535 -38.57 -8.02 -38.08
C THR A 535 -37.16 -8.25 -38.60
N PHE A 536 -36.17 -8.24 -37.71
CA PHE A 536 -34.77 -8.52 -38.05
C PHE A 536 -34.60 -9.91 -38.64
N ASN A 537 -35.15 -10.94 -38.00
CA ASN A 537 -35.09 -12.32 -38.50
C ASN A 537 -35.80 -12.48 -39.85
N TYR A 538 -36.97 -11.85 -40.02
CA TYR A 538 -37.67 -11.85 -41.31
C TYR A 538 -36.81 -11.28 -42.44
N ILE A 539 -36.22 -10.10 -42.22
CA ILE A 539 -35.37 -9.44 -43.24
C ILE A 539 -34.09 -10.24 -43.48
N ALA A 540 -33.50 -10.82 -42.43
CA ALA A 540 -32.30 -11.63 -42.55
C ALA A 540 -32.52 -12.92 -43.35
N GLU A 541 -33.71 -13.53 -43.28
CA GLU A 541 -34.07 -14.72 -44.06
C GLU A 541 -34.40 -14.39 -45.53
N GLU A 542 -35.11 -13.29 -45.78
CA GLU A 542 -35.48 -12.86 -47.14
C GLU A 542 -34.29 -12.27 -47.91
N SER A 543 -33.43 -11.53 -47.23
CA SER A 543 -32.34 -10.75 -47.83
C SER A 543 -30.98 -11.21 -47.29
N ASP A 544 -30.37 -10.42 -46.41
CA ASP A 544 -29.15 -10.74 -45.69
C ASP A 544 -29.09 -9.95 -44.36
N ILE A 545 -28.10 -10.25 -43.53
CA ILE A 545 -27.90 -9.61 -42.22
C ILE A 545 -27.51 -8.12 -42.36
N SER A 546 -26.82 -7.74 -43.45
CA SER A 546 -26.36 -6.36 -43.67
C SER A 546 -27.54 -5.42 -44.00
N GLN A 547 -28.49 -5.87 -44.81
CA GLN A 547 -29.74 -5.16 -45.11
C GLN A 547 -30.63 -5.11 -43.87
N ALA A 548 -30.72 -6.21 -43.11
CA ALA A 548 -31.44 -6.22 -41.83
C ALA A 548 -30.88 -5.19 -40.84
N PHE A 549 -29.55 -5.05 -40.77
CA PHE A 549 -28.89 -4.04 -39.94
C PHE A 549 -29.17 -2.61 -40.43
N THR A 550 -29.11 -2.38 -41.74
CA THR A 550 -29.44 -1.06 -42.34
C THR A 550 -30.89 -0.67 -42.04
N SER A 551 -31.82 -1.62 -42.11
CA SER A 551 -33.23 -1.42 -41.77
C SER A 551 -33.42 -1.05 -40.30
N ILE A 552 -32.67 -1.70 -39.38
CA ILE A 552 -32.66 -1.34 -37.96
C ILE A 552 -32.14 0.08 -37.75
N ILE A 553 -31.06 0.48 -38.43
CA ILE A 553 -30.52 1.84 -38.36
C ILE A 553 -31.59 2.85 -38.79
N ASN A 554 -32.30 2.59 -39.89
CA ASN A 554 -33.41 3.44 -40.35
C ASN A 554 -34.52 3.56 -39.28
N MET A 555 -34.84 2.47 -38.57
CA MET A 555 -35.79 2.51 -37.45
C MET A 555 -35.32 3.44 -36.31
N TYR A 556 -34.02 3.46 -35.99
CA TYR A 556 -33.46 4.34 -34.97
C TYR A 556 -33.31 5.80 -35.43
N HIS A 557 -33.13 6.06 -36.73
CA HIS A 557 -33.13 7.43 -37.28
C HIS A 557 -34.50 8.11 -37.18
N GLU A 558 -35.60 7.36 -37.23
CA GLU A 558 -36.97 7.87 -37.00
C GLU A 558 -37.24 8.20 -35.51
N VAL A 559 -36.40 7.71 -34.60
CA VAL A 559 -36.52 8.00 -33.16
C VAL A 559 -35.88 9.37 -32.88
N LYS A 560 -36.66 10.30 -32.32
CA LYS A 560 -36.13 11.60 -31.87
C LYS A 560 -35.16 11.41 -30.70
N ASP A 561 -34.09 12.20 -30.66
CA ASP A 561 -33.08 12.13 -29.60
C ASP A 561 -33.71 12.17 -28.19
N GLY A 562 -33.37 11.20 -27.35
CA GLY A 562 -33.90 11.03 -25.98
C GLY A 562 -35.26 10.30 -25.88
N ASN A 563 -35.84 9.84 -26.99
CA ASN A 563 -37.01 8.96 -26.97
C ASN A 563 -36.60 7.49 -27.21
N VAL A 564 -37.49 6.59 -26.81
CA VAL A 564 -37.30 5.15 -26.92
C VAL A 564 -37.93 4.61 -28.21
N LEU A 565 -37.42 3.48 -28.72
CA LEU A 565 -38.02 2.77 -29.85
C LEU A 565 -39.47 2.34 -29.52
N THR A 566 -40.40 2.62 -30.44
CA THR A 566 -41.81 2.22 -30.31
C THR A 566 -42.20 1.25 -31.42
N VAL A 567 -43.24 0.45 -31.18
CA VAL A 567 -43.78 -0.50 -32.16
C VAL A 567 -44.24 0.20 -33.45
N ASN A 568 -44.68 1.46 -33.36
CA ASN A 568 -45.09 2.23 -34.54
C ASN A 568 -43.91 2.50 -35.48
N HIS A 569 -42.74 2.86 -34.94
CA HIS A 569 -41.54 3.07 -35.74
C HIS A 569 -41.16 1.79 -36.53
N VAL A 570 -41.24 0.62 -35.89
CA VAL A 570 -40.98 -0.67 -36.55
C VAL A 570 -42.00 -0.95 -37.65
N LYS A 571 -43.29 -0.70 -37.39
CA LYS A 571 -44.38 -0.91 -38.38
C LYS A 571 -44.26 0.04 -39.58
N ASP A 572 -43.87 1.28 -39.35
CA ASP A 572 -43.76 2.30 -40.39
C ASP A 572 -42.60 1.98 -41.34
N VAL A 573 -41.44 1.61 -40.80
CA VAL A 573 -40.28 1.18 -41.60
C VAL A 573 -40.61 -0.10 -42.39
N LEU A 574 -41.19 -1.11 -41.73
CA LEU A 574 -41.52 -2.37 -42.39
C LEU A 574 -42.55 -2.19 -43.53
N ARG A 575 -43.53 -1.30 -43.37
CA ARG A 575 -44.49 -0.96 -44.45
C ARG A 575 -43.84 -0.20 -45.59
N SER A 576 -42.83 0.61 -45.30
CA SER A 576 -42.14 1.44 -46.30
C SER A 576 -41.15 0.65 -47.15
N GLU A 577 -40.34 -0.22 -46.52
CA GLU A 577 -39.28 -0.98 -47.18
C GLU A 577 -39.79 -2.32 -47.72
N TYR A 578 -40.77 -2.94 -47.06
CA TYR A 578 -41.33 -4.25 -47.44
C TYR A 578 -42.87 -4.22 -47.56
N PRO A 579 -43.42 -3.58 -48.61
CA PRO A 579 -44.88 -3.44 -48.78
C PRO A 579 -45.65 -4.76 -48.95
N HIS A 580 -44.95 -5.84 -49.28
CA HIS A 580 -45.52 -7.17 -49.47
C HIS A 580 -45.53 -8.04 -48.20
N ALA A 581 -44.89 -7.58 -47.12
CA ALA A 581 -44.81 -8.32 -45.87
C ALA A 581 -46.13 -8.20 -45.07
N ASP A 582 -46.64 -9.33 -44.58
CA ASP A 582 -47.78 -9.33 -43.67
C ASP A 582 -47.31 -8.99 -42.25
N VAL A 583 -47.41 -7.71 -41.90
CA VAL A 583 -47.01 -7.16 -40.61
C VAL A 583 -47.68 -7.90 -39.44
N GLN A 584 -48.90 -8.40 -39.62
CA GLN A 584 -49.64 -9.04 -38.55
C GLN A 584 -49.11 -10.47 -38.29
N SER A 585 -48.73 -11.22 -39.33
CA SER A 585 -48.16 -12.56 -39.17
C SER A 585 -46.75 -12.54 -38.61
N ILE A 586 -45.94 -11.54 -38.97
CA ILE A 586 -44.57 -11.38 -38.46
C ILE A 586 -44.57 -11.04 -36.96
N LEU A 587 -45.51 -10.19 -36.52
CA LEU A 587 -45.55 -9.71 -35.13
C LEU A 587 -46.37 -10.60 -34.19
N ASP A 588 -47.17 -11.54 -34.68
CA ASP A 588 -48.05 -12.39 -33.86
C ASP A 588 -47.29 -13.28 -32.86
N VAL A 589 -47.96 -13.70 -31.78
CA VAL A 589 -47.39 -14.51 -30.68
C VAL A 589 -46.77 -15.83 -31.17
N ARG A 590 -47.30 -16.41 -32.25
CA ARG A 590 -46.81 -17.67 -32.86
C ARG A 590 -45.98 -17.47 -34.13
N SER A 591 -45.38 -16.30 -34.30
CA SER A 591 -44.50 -16.01 -35.43
C SER A 591 -43.36 -17.03 -35.55
N GLU A 592 -43.09 -17.49 -36.77
CA GLU A 592 -41.96 -18.39 -37.08
C GLU A 592 -40.61 -17.70 -36.84
N TYR A 593 -40.59 -16.37 -36.86
CA TYR A 593 -39.39 -15.52 -36.72
C TYR A 593 -39.00 -15.23 -35.25
N ASP A 594 -39.58 -15.93 -34.27
CA ASP A 594 -39.26 -15.77 -32.84
C ASP A 594 -38.07 -16.64 -32.38
N GLU A 595 -37.42 -17.36 -33.30
CA GLU A 595 -36.27 -18.20 -32.98
C GLU A 595 -35.11 -17.37 -32.37
N GLY A 596 -34.41 -17.95 -31.39
CA GLY A 596 -33.24 -17.31 -30.77
C GLY A 596 -33.52 -16.22 -29.74
N ARG A 597 -34.76 -15.75 -29.57
CA ARG A 597 -35.13 -14.68 -28.60
C ARG A 597 -34.61 -14.92 -27.18
N LYS A 598 -34.77 -16.15 -26.67
CA LYS A 598 -34.32 -16.52 -25.32
C LYS A 598 -32.82 -16.72 -25.22
N ALA A 599 -32.14 -16.99 -26.34
CA ALA A 599 -30.73 -17.33 -26.35
C ALA A 599 -29.87 -16.12 -25.94
N GLY A 600 -30.16 -14.92 -26.43
CA GLY A 600 -29.46 -13.68 -26.09
C GLY A 600 -29.53 -13.36 -24.58
N ALA A 601 -30.73 -13.34 -24.00
CA ALA A 601 -30.91 -13.08 -22.57
C ALA A 601 -30.30 -14.17 -21.67
N THR A 602 -30.35 -15.44 -22.09
CA THR A 602 -29.72 -16.55 -21.35
C THR A 602 -28.20 -16.46 -21.43
N PHE A 603 -27.66 -16.13 -22.60
CA PHE A 603 -26.24 -15.91 -22.80
C PHE A 603 -25.75 -14.75 -21.94
N TYR A 604 -26.43 -13.59 -21.97
CA TYR A 604 -26.08 -12.43 -21.15
C TYR A 604 -26.05 -12.76 -19.65
N LYS A 605 -27.10 -13.43 -19.14
CA LYS A 605 -27.14 -13.90 -17.75
C LYS A 605 -25.98 -14.84 -17.42
N LYS A 606 -25.51 -15.66 -18.37
CA LYS A 606 -24.36 -16.55 -18.20
C LYS A 606 -23.04 -15.77 -18.17
N THR A 607 -22.90 -14.71 -18.97
CA THR A 607 -21.67 -13.91 -19.04
C THR A 607 -21.34 -13.18 -17.74
N GLY A 608 -22.36 -12.78 -16.96
CA GLY A 608 -22.15 -12.04 -15.70
C GLY A 608 -21.73 -10.58 -15.89
N LEU A 609 -21.78 -10.08 -17.12
CA LEU A 609 -21.65 -8.67 -17.45
C LEU A 609 -22.80 -7.92 -16.76
N GLY A 610 -22.48 -6.84 -16.03
CA GLY A 610 -23.36 -6.22 -15.03
C GLY A 610 -24.63 -5.56 -15.60
N PRO A 611 -24.95 -4.30 -15.24
CA PRO A 611 -26.07 -3.61 -15.86
C PRO A 611 -25.77 -3.26 -17.33
N LEU A 612 -26.82 -3.18 -18.14
CA LEU A 612 -26.75 -2.71 -19.53
C LEU A 612 -26.73 -1.18 -19.60
N PRO A 613 -26.15 -0.59 -20.66
CA PRO A 613 -25.51 -1.22 -21.83
C PRO A 613 -24.08 -1.73 -21.53
N GLN A 614 -23.60 -2.70 -22.31
CA GLN A 614 -22.23 -3.21 -22.17
C GLN A 614 -21.62 -3.57 -23.52
N ALA A 615 -20.34 -3.23 -23.72
CA ALA A 615 -19.56 -3.63 -24.89
C ALA A 615 -18.37 -4.53 -24.50
N LEU A 616 -17.90 -5.34 -25.44
CA LEU A 616 -16.66 -6.11 -25.36
C LEU A 616 -15.76 -5.84 -26.56
N PHE A 617 -14.47 -5.59 -26.33
CA PHE A 617 -13.44 -5.53 -27.37
C PHE A 617 -12.51 -6.75 -27.27
N ASN A 618 -12.50 -7.60 -28.29
CA ASN A 618 -11.79 -8.89 -28.28
C ASN A 618 -12.08 -9.72 -27.02
N GLY A 619 -13.33 -9.67 -26.55
CA GLY A 619 -13.80 -10.33 -25.33
C GLY A 619 -13.57 -9.54 -24.04
N VAL A 620 -12.75 -8.50 -24.02
CA VAL A 620 -12.51 -7.67 -22.83
C VAL A 620 -13.67 -6.67 -22.63
N PRO A 621 -14.31 -6.62 -21.46
CA PRO A 621 -15.39 -5.66 -21.20
C PRO A 621 -14.85 -4.23 -21.00
N PHE A 622 -15.61 -3.25 -21.47
CA PHE A 622 -15.39 -1.84 -21.18
C PHE A 622 -15.89 -1.47 -19.78
N ASN A 623 -15.20 -0.54 -19.12
CA ASN A 623 -15.62 0.02 -17.84
C ASN A 623 -16.78 1.02 -18.05
N ARG A 624 -17.54 1.31 -16.98
CA ARG A 624 -18.68 2.26 -17.07
C ARG A 624 -18.28 3.65 -17.54
N GLU A 625 -17.08 4.11 -17.18
CA GLU A 625 -16.53 5.40 -17.63
C GLU A 625 -16.25 5.37 -19.13
N GLU A 626 -15.68 4.27 -19.65
CA GLU A 626 -15.38 4.08 -21.07
C GLU A 626 -16.63 3.85 -21.94
N MET A 627 -17.79 3.58 -21.33
CA MET A 627 -19.05 3.28 -22.05
C MET A 627 -19.82 4.54 -22.47
N ASP A 628 -19.35 5.74 -22.12
CA ASP A 628 -19.93 6.99 -22.64
C ASP A 628 -19.78 7.06 -24.17
N ALA A 629 -20.85 7.37 -24.89
CA ALA A 629 -20.88 7.25 -26.35
C ALA A 629 -19.85 8.16 -27.05
N ALA A 630 -19.58 9.34 -26.48
CA ALA A 630 -18.59 10.28 -27.02
C ALA A 630 -17.14 9.82 -26.79
N GLU A 631 -16.86 9.17 -25.65
CA GLU A 631 -15.53 8.65 -25.34
C GLU A 631 -15.28 7.31 -26.03
N LEU A 632 -16.30 6.45 -26.14
CA LEU A 632 -16.20 5.08 -26.65
C LEU A 632 -15.58 5.01 -28.06
N GLU A 633 -15.88 5.97 -28.94
CA GLU A 633 -15.25 6.05 -30.26
C GLU A 633 -13.72 6.12 -30.14
N THR A 634 -13.22 7.05 -29.32
CA THR A 634 -11.78 7.26 -29.11
C THR A 634 -11.12 6.07 -28.42
N VAL A 635 -11.81 5.48 -27.43
CA VAL A 635 -11.31 4.31 -26.69
C VAL A 635 -11.20 3.10 -27.61
N ILE A 636 -12.17 2.84 -28.50
CA ILE A 636 -12.10 1.72 -29.46
C ILE A 636 -10.89 1.87 -30.38
N LEU A 637 -10.66 3.07 -30.92
CA LEU A 637 -9.51 3.33 -31.79
C LEU A 637 -8.17 3.14 -31.05
N GLN A 638 -8.09 3.61 -29.80
CA GLN A 638 -6.92 3.39 -28.95
C GLN A 638 -6.69 1.89 -28.67
N ARG A 639 -7.75 1.13 -28.33
CA ARG A 639 -7.68 -0.32 -28.10
C ARG A 639 -7.22 -1.09 -29.33
N ILE A 640 -7.59 -0.66 -30.55
CA ILE A 640 -7.08 -1.24 -31.80
C ILE A 640 -5.57 -1.03 -31.92
N ILE A 641 -5.08 0.18 -31.64
CA ILE A 641 -3.65 0.50 -31.69
C ILE A 641 -2.87 -0.34 -30.67
N ASP A 642 -3.35 -0.41 -29.43
CA ASP A 642 -2.72 -1.17 -28.35
C ASP A 642 -2.69 -2.68 -28.66
N ALA A 643 -3.80 -3.23 -29.16
CA ALA A 643 -3.91 -4.64 -29.54
C ALA A 643 -3.03 -5.00 -30.76
N THR A 644 -2.73 -4.04 -31.64
CA THR A 644 -1.86 -4.27 -32.80
C THR A 644 -0.45 -4.70 -32.35
N GLY A 645 0.09 -4.11 -31.28
CA GLY A 645 1.40 -4.50 -30.73
C GLY A 645 1.44 -5.96 -30.24
N PHE A 646 0.33 -6.45 -29.67
CA PHE A 646 0.19 -7.85 -29.26
C PHE A 646 0.24 -8.80 -30.48
N PHE A 647 -0.53 -8.52 -31.54
CA PHE A 647 -0.54 -9.35 -32.74
C PHE A 647 0.79 -9.29 -33.49
N GLN A 648 1.43 -8.12 -33.59
CA GLN A 648 2.77 -7.99 -34.19
C GLN A 648 3.79 -8.87 -33.49
N ARG A 649 3.79 -8.87 -32.15
CA ARG A 649 4.66 -9.75 -31.35
C ARG A 649 4.34 -11.23 -31.58
N ALA A 650 3.07 -11.61 -31.66
CA ALA A 650 2.65 -12.99 -31.91
C ALA A 650 3.07 -13.49 -33.30
N VAL A 651 2.93 -12.65 -34.33
CA VAL A 651 3.39 -12.96 -35.70
C VAL A 651 4.91 -13.04 -35.76
N PHE A 652 5.63 -12.10 -35.11
CA PHE A 652 7.09 -12.11 -35.04
C PHE A 652 7.65 -13.38 -34.36
N MET A 653 6.98 -13.85 -33.31
CA MET A 653 7.33 -15.10 -32.61
C MET A 653 6.88 -16.36 -33.35
N GLY A 654 6.15 -16.24 -34.46
CA GLY A 654 5.62 -17.36 -35.25
C GLY A 654 4.44 -18.10 -34.58
N LEU A 655 3.81 -17.51 -33.56
CA LEU A 655 2.65 -18.09 -32.87
C LEU A 655 1.37 -17.94 -33.72
N LEU A 656 1.27 -16.87 -34.50
CA LEU A 656 0.18 -16.61 -35.43
C LEU A 656 0.68 -16.69 -36.86
N ASN A 657 0.05 -17.53 -37.68
CA ASN A 657 0.37 -17.72 -39.10
C ASN A 657 -0.92 -17.71 -39.94
N ASP A 658 -0.78 -17.63 -41.27
CA ASP A 658 -1.91 -17.47 -42.20
C ASP A 658 -2.90 -18.66 -42.23
N HIS A 659 -2.56 -19.79 -41.58
CA HIS A 659 -3.42 -20.96 -41.44
C HIS A 659 -4.24 -20.98 -40.15
N ILE A 660 -3.88 -20.14 -39.18
CA ILE A 660 -4.55 -20.06 -37.88
C ILE A 660 -5.62 -18.96 -37.94
N ASN A 661 -6.82 -19.28 -37.47
CA ASN A 661 -7.88 -18.30 -37.30
C ASN A 661 -7.54 -17.37 -36.13
N ALA A 662 -7.56 -16.05 -36.37
CA ALA A 662 -7.24 -15.04 -35.36
C ALA A 662 -8.17 -15.11 -34.13
N MET A 663 -9.46 -15.40 -34.34
CA MET A 663 -10.47 -15.47 -33.28
C MET A 663 -10.23 -16.67 -32.37
N ASP A 664 -9.93 -17.84 -32.93
CA ASP A 664 -9.58 -19.03 -32.13
C ASP A 664 -8.27 -18.81 -31.37
N PHE A 665 -7.26 -18.24 -32.02
CA PHE A 665 -6.00 -17.89 -31.36
C PHE A 665 -6.21 -16.94 -30.17
N LEU A 666 -7.09 -15.95 -30.31
CA LEU A 666 -7.39 -15.00 -29.24
C LEU A 666 -8.20 -15.64 -28.11
N MET A 667 -9.15 -16.51 -28.44
CA MET A 667 -10.05 -17.14 -27.47
C MET A 667 -9.41 -18.34 -26.75
N ASP A 668 -8.33 -18.90 -27.28
CA ASP A 668 -7.54 -19.95 -26.62
C ASP A 668 -6.49 -19.39 -25.66
N GLN A 669 -6.39 -18.06 -25.52
CA GLN A 669 -5.49 -17.43 -24.57
C GLN A 669 -5.85 -17.75 -23.11
N HIS A 670 -4.83 -17.76 -22.25
CA HIS A 670 -4.98 -18.09 -20.84
C HIS A 670 -5.82 -17.07 -20.06
N ASN A 671 -6.03 -15.84 -20.52
CA ASN A 671 -6.88 -14.85 -19.86
C ASN A 671 -8.37 -14.94 -20.24
N VAL A 672 -8.74 -15.89 -21.12
CA VAL A 672 -10.12 -16.05 -21.59
C VAL A 672 -10.93 -16.91 -20.62
N VAL A 673 -12.16 -16.48 -20.31
CA VAL A 673 -13.05 -17.08 -19.34
C VAL A 673 -14.49 -17.13 -19.87
N SER A 674 -15.29 -18.06 -19.36
CA SER A 674 -16.68 -18.24 -19.79
C SER A 674 -17.68 -17.31 -19.11
N ARG A 675 -17.30 -16.72 -17.98
CA ARG A 675 -18.11 -15.82 -17.16
C ARG A 675 -17.17 -14.84 -16.46
N ILE A 676 -17.59 -13.59 -16.37
CA ILE A 676 -16.91 -12.52 -15.66
C ILE A 676 -17.76 -12.16 -14.46
N ASN A 677 -17.13 -12.10 -13.28
CA ASN A 677 -17.80 -11.65 -12.06
C ASN A 677 -17.04 -10.46 -11.49
N PRO A 678 -17.65 -9.26 -11.43
CA PRO A 678 -16.99 -8.06 -10.94
C PRO A 678 -16.59 -8.17 -9.46
N THR A 679 -17.30 -8.99 -8.65
CA THR A 679 -16.90 -9.21 -7.24
C THR A 679 -15.55 -9.92 -7.12
N ILE A 680 -15.26 -10.84 -8.06
CA ILE A 680 -13.99 -11.57 -8.10
C ILE A 680 -12.87 -10.69 -8.67
N LEU A 681 -13.17 -9.89 -9.70
CA LEU A 681 -12.20 -8.99 -10.34
C LEU A 681 -12.01 -7.66 -9.59
N GLY A 682 -12.86 -7.36 -8.61
CA GLY A 682 -12.86 -6.11 -7.87
C GLY A 682 -11.52 -5.73 -7.25
N ALA A 683 -11.29 -4.42 -7.16
CA ALA A 683 -10.09 -3.82 -6.59
C ALA A 683 -10.02 -4.00 -5.06
N GLU A 684 -11.17 -4.01 -4.38
CA GLU A 684 -11.24 -4.25 -2.94
C GLU A 684 -11.00 -5.73 -2.63
N ARG A 685 -9.87 -6.02 -1.98
CA ARG A 685 -9.49 -7.38 -1.61
C ARG A 685 -9.24 -7.47 -0.12
N ARG A 686 -10.11 -8.19 0.57
CA ARG A 686 -9.98 -8.44 2.00
C ARG A 686 -9.34 -9.81 2.22
N TYR A 687 -8.21 -9.83 2.92
CA TYR A 687 -7.49 -11.06 3.25
C TYR A 687 -7.52 -11.35 4.76
N ILE A 688 -7.59 -12.63 5.10
CA ILE A 688 -7.43 -13.10 6.49
C ILE A 688 -5.97 -13.45 6.72
N HIS A 689 -5.42 -12.96 7.83
CA HIS A 689 -4.09 -13.34 8.28
C HIS A 689 -4.15 -14.63 9.10
N PHE A 690 -3.52 -15.69 8.60
CA PHE A 690 -3.38 -16.97 9.31
C PHE A 690 -2.04 -17.01 10.01
N ARG A 691 -2.02 -16.79 11.34
CA ARG A 691 -0.83 -16.97 12.17
C ARG A 691 -0.74 -18.42 12.65
N SER A 692 0.41 -18.84 13.15
CA SER A 692 0.53 -20.10 13.90
C SER A 692 0.28 -19.82 15.38
N THR A 693 -0.68 -20.51 15.98
CA THR A 693 -0.93 -20.44 17.43
C THR A 693 0.10 -21.25 18.18
N THR A 694 0.67 -20.69 19.25
CA THR A 694 1.57 -21.40 20.17
C THR A 694 0.83 -22.34 21.13
N VAL A 695 -0.49 -22.22 21.22
CA VAL A 695 -1.34 -22.99 22.13
C VAL A 695 -2.14 -24.03 21.34
N PRO A 696 -2.00 -25.34 21.64
CA PRO A 696 -2.86 -26.37 21.07
C PRO A 696 -4.30 -26.20 21.60
N PHE A 697 -5.27 -26.12 20.69
CA PHE A 697 -6.67 -25.81 21.00
C PHE A 697 -7.63 -26.86 20.44
N ASP A 698 -8.70 -27.16 21.19
CA ASP A 698 -9.80 -28.02 20.76
C ASP A 698 -11.01 -27.17 20.33
N VAL A 699 -11.41 -27.25 19.05
CA VAL A 699 -12.50 -26.45 18.45
C VAL A 699 -13.86 -26.71 19.09
N GLU A 700 -14.02 -27.85 19.76
CA GLU A 700 -15.27 -28.20 20.44
C GLU A 700 -15.50 -27.37 21.73
N ASP A 701 -14.49 -26.68 22.28
CA ASP A 701 -14.65 -25.77 23.45
C ASP A 701 -14.96 -24.32 23.04
N PHE A 702 -16.26 -24.01 22.88
CA PHE A 702 -16.74 -22.66 22.57
C PHE A 702 -16.37 -21.62 23.64
N SER A 703 -16.28 -22.02 24.91
CA SER A 703 -16.08 -21.07 26.01
C SER A 703 -14.70 -20.42 25.93
N THR A 704 -13.66 -21.24 25.69
CA THR A 704 -12.30 -20.75 25.52
C THR A 704 -12.10 -20.07 24.17
N PHE A 705 -12.76 -20.55 23.10
CA PHE A 705 -12.72 -19.91 21.78
C PHE A 705 -13.20 -18.46 21.81
N SER A 706 -14.22 -18.17 22.63
CA SER A 706 -14.80 -16.83 22.73
C SER A 706 -13.81 -15.75 23.19
N PHE A 707 -12.82 -16.11 24.01
CA PHE A 707 -11.82 -15.18 24.55
C PHE A 707 -10.60 -14.98 23.63
N LEU A 708 -10.46 -15.80 22.58
CA LEU A 708 -9.37 -15.66 21.63
C LEU A 708 -9.50 -14.36 20.81
N ASP A 709 -8.37 -13.80 20.38
CA ASP A 709 -8.39 -12.69 19.43
C ASP A 709 -8.74 -13.19 18.01
N SER A 710 -9.01 -12.27 17.09
CA SER A 710 -9.39 -12.63 15.72
C SER A 710 -8.32 -13.41 14.96
N GLN A 711 -7.04 -13.22 15.30
CA GLN A 711 -5.91 -13.88 14.64
C GLN A 711 -5.78 -15.33 15.10
N ASP A 712 -5.85 -15.56 16.40
CA ASP A 712 -5.86 -16.88 17.02
C ASP A 712 -7.11 -17.66 16.62
N LYS A 713 -8.28 -17.00 16.54
CA LYS A 713 -9.51 -17.62 16.00
C LYS A 713 -9.30 -18.14 14.57
N SER A 714 -8.61 -17.36 13.72
CA SER A 714 -8.30 -17.76 12.34
C SER A 714 -7.35 -18.94 12.27
N ALA A 715 -6.33 -18.96 13.12
CA ALA A 715 -5.37 -20.05 13.22
C ALA A 715 -6.05 -21.36 13.65
N VAL A 716 -6.84 -21.30 14.73
CA VAL A 716 -7.58 -22.45 15.29
C VAL A 716 -8.53 -23.07 14.27
N ILE A 717 -9.30 -22.25 13.55
CA ILE A 717 -10.20 -22.75 12.50
C ILE A 717 -9.40 -23.37 11.35
N SER A 718 -8.29 -22.74 10.93
CA SER A 718 -7.48 -23.25 9.83
C SER A 718 -6.83 -24.60 10.12
N ASP A 719 -6.34 -24.81 11.34
CA ASP A 719 -5.61 -26.02 11.72
C ASP A 719 -6.54 -27.23 11.96
N ASN A 720 -7.82 -26.98 12.25
CA ASN A 720 -8.82 -28.01 12.50
C ASN A 720 -9.80 -28.22 11.32
N MET A 721 -9.66 -27.43 10.25
CA MET A 721 -10.51 -27.54 9.06
C MET A 721 -10.26 -28.86 8.33
N LYS A 722 -11.34 -29.56 7.97
CA LYS A 722 -11.28 -30.75 7.11
C LYS A 722 -11.67 -30.37 5.68
N TYR A 723 -10.92 -30.91 4.72
CA TYR A 723 -11.04 -30.54 3.32
C TYR A 723 -11.57 -31.69 2.46
N LEU A 724 -12.48 -31.35 1.56
CA LEU A 724 -12.98 -32.21 0.50
C LEU A 724 -12.13 -32.04 -0.78
N THR A 725 -11.69 -33.15 -1.36
CA THR A 725 -10.90 -33.18 -2.60
C THR A 725 -11.56 -34.04 -3.68
N LYS A 726 -11.05 -33.99 -4.92
CA LYS A 726 -11.55 -34.81 -6.03
C LYS A 726 -11.28 -36.31 -5.82
N LYS A 727 -10.11 -36.65 -5.28
CA LYS A 727 -9.67 -38.01 -4.94
C LYS A 727 -8.83 -37.98 -3.66
N ASP A 728 -8.76 -39.12 -2.98
CA ASP A 728 -7.89 -39.39 -1.84
C ASP A 728 -6.43 -39.62 -2.29
N GLU A 729 -5.85 -38.65 -3.01
CA GLU A 729 -4.44 -38.66 -3.42
C GLU A 729 -3.64 -37.68 -2.55
N ASP A 730 -2.42 -38.08 -2.16
CA ASP A 730 -1.49 -37.29 -1.34
C ASP A 730 -0.78 -36.21 -2.19
N VAL A 731 -1.55 -35.32 -2.81
CA VAL A 731 -1.10 -34.27 -3.74
C VAL A 731 -1.17 -32.90 -3.07
N LEU A 732 -0.21 -32.03 -3.39
CA LEU A 732 -0.26 -30.62 -2.99
C LEU A 732 -1.33 -29.87 -3.79
N TYR A 733 -2.38 -29.42 -3.11
CA TYR A 733 -3.43 -28.58 -3.67
C TYR A 733 -3.01 -27.12 -3.58
N ALA A 734 -3.04 -26.42 -4.71
CA ALA A 734 -2.60 -25.02 -4.79
C ALA A 734 -3.68 -24.06 -4.28
N VAL A 735 -4.95 -24.40 -4.49
CA VAL A 735 -6.09 -23.52 -4.20
C VAL A 735 -6.96 -24.13 -3.10
N THR A 736 -7.19 -23.36 -2.03
CA THR A 736 -8.08 -23.71 -0.92
C THR A 736 -9.29 -22.80 -0.95
N ILE A 737 -10.49 -23.39 -1.04
CA ILE A 737 -11.75 -22.65 -1.05
C ILE A 737 -12.54 -22.96 0.22
N TRP A 738 -12.96 -21.96 0.99
CA TRP A 738 -13.94 -22.13 2.07
C TRP A 738 -15.29 -21.59 1.64
N ILE A 739 -16.35 -22.37 1.88
CA ILE A 739 -17.73 -21.96 1.62
C ILE A 739 -18.37 -21.60 2.94
N ILE A 740 -18.88 -20.37 3.04
CA ILE A 740 -19.55 -19.86 4.23
C ILE A 740 -21.01 -19.61 3.88
N ALA A 741 -21.93 -20.38 4.48
CA ALA A 741 -23.36 -20.22 4.25
C ALA A 741 -24.21 -20.84 5.37
N ASP A 742 -25.51 -20.55 5.32
CA ASP A 742 -26.54 -21.31 6.03
C ASP A 742 -27.02 -22.48 5.15
N PHE A 743 -26.51 -23.69 5.39
CA PHE A 743 -26.85 -24.88 4.59
C PHE A 743 -28.26 -25.43 4.88
N ASP A 744 -28.91 -24.97 5.95
CA ASP A 744 -30.31 -25.28 6.22
C ASP A 744 -31.26 -24.42 5.35
N LYS A 745 -30.73 -23.35 4.70
CA LYS A 745 -31.44 -22.52 3.70
C LYS A 745 -31.17 -22.95 2.25
N PRO A 746 -32.11 -22.68 1.31
CA PRO A 746 -31.97 -23.08 -0.09
C PRO A 746 -30.77 -22.44 -0.78
N ALA A 747 -30.54 -21.14 -0.57
CA ALA A 747 -29.42 -20.42 -1.17
C ALA A 747 -28.05 -21.01 -0.79
N GLY A 748 -27.83 -21.36 0.49
CA GLY A 748 -26.60 -22.00 0.94
C GLY A 748 -26.38 -23.39 0.34
N ARG A 749 -27.45 -24.18 0.16
CA ARG A 749 -27.37 -25.48 -0.53
C ARG A 749 -27.04 -25.35 -2.00
N GLN A 750 -27.56 -24.32 -2.66
CA GLN A 750 -27.26 -24.04 -4.07
C GLN A 750 -25.79 -23.66 -4.24
N LEU A 751 -25.24 -22.81 -3.36
CA LEU A 751 -23.83 -22.46 -3.34
C LEU A 751 -22.93 -23.71 -3.15
N LEU A 752 -23.29 -24.58 -2.21
CA LEU A 752 -22.61 -25.85 -2.00
C LEU A 752 -22.67 -26.75 -3.24
N SER A 753 -23.84 -26.84 -3.88
CA SER A 753 -24.03 -27.64 -5.10
C SER A 753 -23.15 -27.14 -6.25
N ASN A 754 -23.06 -25.81 -6.43
CA ASN A 754 -22.21 -25.19 -7.46
C ASN A 754 -20.72 -25.47 -7.21
N ALA A 755 -20.27 -25.37 -5.97
CA ALA A 755 -18.89 -25.72 -5.61
C ALA A 755 -18.58 -27.21 -5.83
N LEU A 756 -19.51 -28.11 -5.49
CA LEU A 756 -19.36 -29.55 -5.71
C LEU A 756 -19.32 -29.93 -7.19
N LYS A 757 -20.04 -29.19 -8.06
CA LYS A 757 -19.95 -29.35 -9.53
C LYS A 757 -18.55 -28.99 -10.01
N HIS A 758 -18.00 -27.84 -9.58
CA HIS A 758 -16.65 -27.41 -9.95
C HIS A 758 -15.55 -28.34 -9.41
N LEU A 759 -15.72 -28.89 -8.21
CA LEU A 759 -14.78 -29.88 -7.65
C LEU A 759 -14.74 -31.20 -8.46
N LYS A 760 -15.70 -31.48 -9.35
CA LYS A 760 -15.62 -32.63 -10.26
C LYS A 760 -14.67 -32.37 -11.42
N THR A 761 -14.64 -31.13 -11.93
CA THR A 761 -13.83 -30.75 -13.08
C THR A 761 -12.38 -30.52 -12.65
N SER A 762 -12.14 -29.70 -11.63
CA SER A 762 -10.79 -29.31 -11.18
C SER A 762 -10.01 -30.41 -10.44
N SER A 763 -8.68 -30.39 -10.57
CA SER A 763 -7.71 -31.20 -9.82
C SER A 763 -6.84 -30.39 -8.84
N HIS A 764 -6.96 -29.06 -8.80
CA HIS A 764 -6.06 -28.19 -8.01
C HIS A 764 -6.68 -27.64 -6.73
N ILE A 765 -7.97 -27.90 -6.52
CA ILE A 765 -8.75 -27.32 -5.42
C ILE A 765 -8.98 -28.34 -4.30
N ARG A 766 -9.01 -27.82 -3.07
CA ARG A 766 -9.63 -28.44 -1.91
C ARG A 766 -10.67 -27.51 -1.28
N VAL A 767 -11.78 -28.07 -0.79
CA VAL A 767 -12.94 -27.30 -0.31
C VAL A 767 -13.19 -27.53 1.18
N GLY A 768 -13.24 -26.46 1.97
CA GLY A 768 -13.67 -26.44 3.38
C GLY A 768 -15.05 -25.80 3.54
N ILE A 769 -15.73 -26.08 4.64
CA ILE A 769 -17.10 -25.61 4.89
C ILE A 769 -17.20 -24.95 6.28
N LEU A 770 -17.81 -23.76 6.32
CA LEU A 770 -18.15 -23.04 7.54
C LEU A 770 -19.65 -22.74 7.57
N ASN A 771 -20.27 -22.98 8.73
CA ASN A 771 -21.71 -22.79 8.91
C ASN A 771 -21.98 -21.40 9.51
N ASN A 772 -22.79 -20.60 8.84
CA ASN A 772 -23.25 -19.28 9.33
C ASN A 772 -24.78 -19.24 9.42
N PRO A 773 -25.40 -19.90 10.43
CA PRO A 773 -26.85 -20.02 10.51
C PRO A 773 -27.54 -18.66 10.75
N SER A 774 -28.66 -18.45 10.07
CA SER A 774 -29.54 -17.28 10.21
C SER A 774 -30.45 -17.35 11.44
N SER A 775 -30.84 -18.57 11.82
CA SER A 775 -31.79 -18.85 12.91
C SER A 775 -31.06 -19.24 14.20
N LYS A 776 -31.76 -19.21 15.34
CA LYS A 776 -31.18 -19.69 16.62
C LYS A 776 -30.71 -21.14 16.47
N ILE A 777 -29.50 -21.40 16.95
CA ILE A 777 -28.83 -22.69 16.88
C ILE A 777 -29.52 -23.66 17.85
N ASN A 778 -30.39 -24.50 17.29
CA ASN A 778 -31.07 -25.60 17.96
C ASN A 778 -30.93 -26.86 17.10
N GLU A 779 -31.06 -28.03 17.71
CA GLU A 779 -30.94 -29.31 17.01
C GLU A 779 -31.86 -29.46 15.78
N ASP A 780 -33.10 -28.97 15.88
CA ASP A 780 -34.08 -29.08 14.79
C ASP A 780 -33.75 -28.16 13.60
N ASN A 781 -33.14 -27.01 13.86
CA ASN A 781 -32.87 -25.98 12.86
C ASN A 781 -31.52 -26.17 12.15
N THR A 782 -30.65 -27.04 12.68
CA THR A 782 -29.29 -27.26 12.15
C THR A 782 -29.07 -28.72 11.74
N ALA A 783 -30.12 -29.43 11.34
CA ALA A 783 -30.04 -30.85 10.99
C ALA A 783 -29.11 -31.10 9.79
N ILE A 784 -29.16 -30.24 8.77
CA ILE A 784 -28.33 -30.37 7.57
C ILE A 784 -26.89 -29.97 7.90
N ALA A 785 -26.70 -28.84 8.59
CA ALA A 785 -25.39 -28.39 9.05
C ALA A 785 -24.65 -29.43 9.91
N ARG A 786 -25.35 -30.08 10.86
CA ARG A 786 -24.81 -31.20 11.66
C ARG A 786 -24.47 -32.40 10.77
N GLY A 787 -25.35 -32.75 9.84
CA GLY A 787 -25.14 -33.88 8.93
C GLY A 787 -23.90 -33.70 8.06
N ILE A 788 -23.66 -32.49 7.56
CA ILE A 788 -22.46 -32.11 6.81
C ILE A 788 -21.22 -32.28 7.70
N LEU A 789 -21.20 -31.66 8.89
CA LEU A 789 -20.06 -31.72 9.81
C LEU A 789 -19.72 -33.18 10.20
N THR A 790 -20.73 -33.98 10.57
CA THR A 790 -20.52 -35.40 10.89
C THR A 790 -19.95 -36.18 9.71
N ALA A 791 -20.37 -35.86 8.49
CA ALA A 791 -19.84 -36.50 7.29
C ALA A 791 -18.34 -36.19 7.10
N PHE A 792 -17.91 -34.94 7.31
CA PHE A 792 -16.48 -34.58 7.30
C PHE A 792 -15.67 -35.31 8.39
N LEU A 793 -16.30 -35.67 9.51
CA LEU A 793 -15.61 -36.35 10.60
C LEU A 793 -15.46 -37.87 10.41
N THR A 794 -16.43 -38.50 9.74
CA THR A 794 -16.57 -39.97 9.71
C THR A 794 -16.29 -40.61 8.36
N GLN A 795 -16.35 -39.87 7.24
CA GLN A 795 -16.38 -40.44 5.88
C GLN A 795 -15.14 -40.11 5.06
N ASN A 796 -14.82 -40.99 4.10
CA ASN A 796 -13.79 -40.75 3.07
C ASN A 796 -14.31 -39.78 1.99
N ASN A 797 -13.41 -39.13 1.22
CA ASN A 797 -13.80 -38.05 0.30
C ASN A 797 -14.77 -38.48 -0.81
N SER A 798 -14.67 -39.72 -1.30
CA SER A 798 -15.60 -40.26 -2.32
C SER A 798 -17.05 -40.38 -1.81
N ASN A 799 -17.21 -40.96 -0.62
CA ASN A 799 -18.51 -41.12 0.05
C ASN A 799 -19.04 -39.75 0.52
N LEU A 800 -18.17 -38.90 1.05
CA LEU A 800 -18.51 -37.54 1.48
C LEU A 800 -19.08 -36.72 0.32
N LYS A 801 -18.42 -36.71 -0.85
CA LYS A 801 -18.87 -35.97 -2.03
C LYS A 801 -20.26 -36.41 -2.51
N SER A 802 -20.49 -37.72 -2.56
CA SER A 802 -21.79 -38.26 -2.99
C SER A 802 -22.89 -37.96 -1.97
N PHE A 803 -22.58 -38.00 -0.67
CA PHE A 803 -23.50 -37.66 0.42
C PHE A 803 -23.85 -36.17 0.44
N LEU A 804 -22.87 -35.28 0.33
CA LEU A 804 -23.11 -33.83 0.24
C LEU A 804 -23.93 -33.47 -1.00
N SER A 805 -23.73 -34.16 -2.13
CA SER A 805 -24.55 -33.97 -3.33
C SER A 805 -26.00 -34.40 -3.13
N LYS A 806 -26.29 -35.36 -2.24
CA LYS A 806 -27.67 -35.71 -1.86
C LYS A 806 -28.25 -34.68 -0.89
N LEU A 807 -27.51 -34.27 0.14
CA LEU A 807 -27.95 -33.27 1.12
C LEU A 807 -28.22 -31.89 0.50
N SER A 808 -27.52 -31.54 -0.59
CA SER A 808 -27.74 -30.29 -1.31
C SER A 808 -29.06 -30.26 -2.10
N LYS A 809 -29.74 -31.40 -2.29
CA LYS A 809 -31.02 -31.45 -3.03
C LYS A 809 -32.17 -30.94 -2.18
N GLU A 810 -33.08 -30.20 -2.81
CA GLU A 810 -34.22 -29.60 -2.12
C GLU A 810 -35.22 -30.66 -1.60
N GLU A 811 -35.39 -31.78 -2.32
CA GLU A 811 -36.23 -32.90 -1.90
C GLU A 811 -35.78 -33.48 -0.55
N THR A 812 -34.47 -33.70 -0.39
CA THR A 812 -33.88 -34.22 0.85
C THR A 812 -34.07 -33.26 2.00
N ALA A 813 -33.89 -31.95 1.78
CA ALA A 813 -34.13 -30.94 2.80
C ALA A 813 -35.60 -30.90 3.24
N LYS A 814 -36.56 -31.00 2.31
CA LYS A 814 -38.00 -31.06 2.61
C LYS A 814 -38.36 -32.31 3.42
N SER A 815 -37.78 -33.47 3.09
CA SER A 815 -38.01 -34.72 3.84
C SER A 815 -37.39 -34.70 5.24
N LEU A 816 -36.22 -34.07 5.42
CA LEU A 816 -35.59 -33.87 6.74
C LEU A 816 -36.42 -32.91 7.60
N ALA A 817 -36.92 -31.82 7.02
CA ALA A 817 -37.83 -30.90 7.70
C ALA A 817 -39.15 -31.57 8.11
N ALA A 818 -39.60 -32.59 7.36
CA ALA A 818 -40.76 -33.41 7.70
C ALA A 818 -40.51 -34.48 8.80
N GLY A 819 -39.31 -34.51 9.40
CA GLY A 819 -38.98 -35.39 10.54
C GLY A 819 -38.36 -36.74 10.17
N THR A 820 -37.89 -36.92 8.93
CA THR A 820 -37.21 -38.15 8.52
C THR A 820 -35.81 -38.24 9.14
N LYS A 821 -35.43 -39.39 9.70
CA LYS A 821 -34.05 -39.60 10.23
C LYS A 821 -33.01 -39.50 9.10
N ILE A 822 -31.91 -38.80 9.38
CA ILE A 822 -30.82 -38.57 8.41
C ILE A 822 -30.18 -39.87 7.89
N ALA A 823 -30.20 -40.92 8.70
CA ALA A 823 -29.70 -42.26 8.37
C ALA A 823 -30.33 -42.87 7.11
N LYS A 824 -31.58 -42.51 6.79
CA LYS A 824 -32.24 -43.01 5.56
C LYS A 824 -31.62 -42.48 4.27
N PHE A 825 -30.81 -41.42 4.35
CA PHE A 825 -30.16 -40.80 3.19
C PHE A 825 -28.70 -41.23 3.02
N LEU A 826 -28.20 -42.12 3.89
CA LEU A 826 -26.87 -42.71 3.78
C LEU A 826 -26.72 -43.50 2.47
N ILE A 827 -25.48 -43.62 2.01
CA ILE A 827 -25.13 -44.19 0.71
C ILE A 827 -24.50 -45.57 0.95
N PRO A 828 -24.75 -46.57 0.08
CA PRO A 828 -24.08 -47.86 0.19
C PRO A 828 -22.56 -47.69 0.23
N GLY A 829 -21.92 -48.16 1.32
CA GLY A 829 -20.48 -48.02 1.57
C GLY A 829 -20.11 -47.00 2.65
N MET A 830 -21.07 -46.31 3.27
CA MET A 830 -20.87 -45.54 4.49
C MET A 830 -20.95 -46.45 5.72
N ASP A 831 -20.22 -46.09 6.78
CA ASP A 831 -20.35 -46.75 8.08
C ASP A 831 -21.49 -46.09 8.87
N ASP A 832 -22.66 -46.73 8.81
CA ASP A 832 -23.91 -46.24 9.38
C ASP A 832 -23.81 -46.09 10.91
N ASP A 833 -23.15 -47.03 11.59
CA ASP A 833 -23.06 -47.07 13.05
C ASP A 833 -22.17 -45.97 13.62
N THR A 834 -21.02 -45.68 12.99
CA THR A 834 -20.13 -44.60 13.45
C THR A 834 -20.69 -43.22 13.10
N PHE A 835 -21.35 -43.09 11.94
CA PHE A 835 -22.02 -41.86 11.56
C PHE A 835 -23.16 -41.52 12.54
N GLU A 836 -24.07 -42.45 12.82
CA GLU A 836 -25.19 -42.19 13.73
C GLU A 836 -24.73 -41.85 15.15
N LYS A 837 -23.75 -42.60 15.68
CA LYS A 837 -23.18 -42.31 17.01
C LYS A 837 -22.56 -40.91 17.07
N LYS A 838 -21.76 -40.52 16.05
CA LYS A 838 -21.13 -39.20 16.03
C LYS A 838 -22.14 -38.09 15.76
N TYR A 839 -23.18 -38.33 14.94
CA TYR A 839 -24.25 -37.35 14.69
C TYR A 839 -25.04 -37.01 15.96
N ASN A 840 -25.40 -38.05 16.73
CA ASN A 840 -26.15 -37.87 17.98
C ASN A 840 -25.31 -37.32 19.13
N THR A 841 -23.97 -37.43 19.07
CA THR A 841 -23.05 -36.91 20.08
C THR A 841 -22.42 -35.57 19.71
N LEU A 842 -22.55 -35.12 18.45
CA LEU A 842 -22.00 -33.85 17.99
C LEU A 842 -22.73 -32.70 18.67
N GLY A 843 -22.03 -32.03 19.59
CA GLY A 843 -22.54 -30.83 20.25
C GLY A 843 -22.78 -29.68 19.28
N LEU A 844 -23.62 -28.73 19.69
CA LEU A 844 -23.88 -27.49 18.93
C LEU A 844 -22.71 -26.49 18.99
N ASP A 845 -21.71 -26.76 19.83
CA ASP A 845 -20.64 -25.83 20.13
C ASP A 845 -19.74 -25.57 18.92
N LEU A 846 -19.47 -26.58 18.08
CA LEU A 846 -18.74 -26.38 16.81
C LEU A 846 -19.47 -25.41 15.85
N ILE A 847 -20.80 -25.46 15.80
CA ILE A 847 -21.61 -24.54 14.96
C ILE A 847 -21.59 -23.13 15.55
N LYS A 848 -21.64 -22.99 16.88
CA LYS A 848 -21.49 -21.69 17.55
C LYS A 848 -20.10 -21.10 17.31
N THR A 849 -19.06 -21.92 17.35
CA THR A 849 -17.68 -21.54 17.04
C THR A 849 -17.57 -21.03 15.60
N HIS A 850 -18.16 -21.73 14.62
CA HIS A 850 -18.21 -21.28 13.23
C HIS A 850 -18.97 -19.96 13.07
N GLN A 851 -20.13 -19.80 13.74
CA GLN A 851 -20.91 -18.57 13.68
C GLN A 851 -20.14 -17.37 14.25
N MET A 852 -19.48 -17.56 15.40
CA MET A 852 -18.66 -16.52 16.04
C MET A 852 -17.47 -16.12 15.15
N PHE A 853 -16.81 -17.09 14.52
CA PHE A 853 -15.75 -16.81 13.54
C PHE A 853 -16.27 -15.96 12.36
N CYS A 854 -17.46 -16.29 11.84
CA CYS A 854 -18.06 -15.51 10.76
C CYS A 854 -18.39 -14.07 11.18
N GLN A 855 -18.88 -13.89 12.41
CA GLN A 855 -19.22 -12.56 12.94
C GLN A 855 -17.99 -11.72 13.25
N GLU A 856 -17.05 -12.27 14.02
CA GLU A 856 -15.94 -11.48 14.55
C GLU A 856 -14.78 -11.37 13.56
N VAL A 857 -14.44 -12.43 12.83
CA VAL A 857 -13.30 -12.41 11.88
C VAL A 857 -13.76 -12.01 10.49
N LEU A 858 -14.77 -12.70 9.94
CA LEU A 858 -15.25 -12.41 8.58
C LEU A 858 -16.12 -11.15 8.51
N LYS A 859 -16.61 -10.64 9.66
CA LYS A 859 -17.55 -9.51 9.74
C LYS A 859 -18.83 -9.73 8.92
N LEU A 860 -19.32 -10.97 8.92
CA LEU A 860 -20.57 -11.37 8.27
C LEU A 860 -21.70 -11.42 9.30
N LEU A 861 -22.87 -10.94 8.91
CA LEU A 861 -24.09 -11.10 9.69
C LEU A 861 -24.58 -12.57 9.65
N PRO A 862 -25.34 -13.02 10.68
CA PRO A 862 -25.97 -14.34 10.66
C PRO A 862 -26.77 -14.57 9.36
N GLY A 863 -26.49 -15.66 8.66
CA GLY A 863 -27.15 -16.03 7.41
C GLY A 863 -26.54 -15.45 6.13
N GLN A 864 -25.64 -14.46 6.21
CA GLN A 864 -24.93 -13.97 5.03
C GLN A 864 -23.96 -15.03 4.49
N MET A 865 -23.90 -15.12 3.16
CA MET A 865 -23.04 -16.06 2.45
C MET A 865 -21.74 -15.39 2.03
N ALA A 866 -20.66 -16.16 1.99
CA ALA A 866 -19.38 -15.72 1.45
C ALA A 866 -18.58 -16.92 0.92
N VAL A 867 -17.63 -16.64 0.03
CA VAL A 867 -16.64 -17.61 -0.45
C VAL A 867 -15.27 -17.08 -0.14
N MET A 868 -14.38 -17.92 0.39
CA MET A 868 -12.99 -17.56 0.63
C MET A 868 -12.05 -18.35 -0.27
N SER A 869 -11.07 -17.73 -0.90
CA SER A 869 -10.02 -18.39 -1.70
C SER A 869 -8.64 -17.99 -1.20
N ASN A 870 -7.84 -18.94 -0.71
CA ASN A 870 -6.51 -18.71 -0.14
C ASN A 870 -6.43 -17.48 0.80
N GLY A 871 -7.44 -17.33 1.65
CA GLY A 871 -7.56 -16.21 2.60
C GLY A 871 -8.26 -14.96 2.07
N ARG A 872 -8.47 -14.80 0.75
CA ARG A 872 -9.28 -13.72 0.17
C ARG A 872 -10.76 -13.98 0.42
N VAL A 873 -11.46 -13.06 1.07
CA VAL A 873 -12.90 -13.15 1.35
C VAL A 873 -13.69 -12.44 0.24
N LEU A 874 -14.68 -13.15 -0.33
CA LEU A 874 -15.63 -12.66 -1.32
C LEU A 874 -17.04 -12.72 -0.70
N GLY A 875 -17.60 -11.56 -0.38
CA GLY A 875 -18.94 -11.45 0.17
C GLY A 875 -19.12 -10.18 1.01
N PRO A 876 -20.34 -9.93 1.51
CA PRO A 876 -21.50 -10.82 1.47
C PRO A 876 -22.04 -11.04 0.05
N LEU A 877 -22.44 -12.28 -0.26
CA LEU A 877 -22.99 -12.69 -1.55
C LEU A 877 -24.52 -12.74 -1.52
N ASP A 878 -25.16 -12.24 -2.56
CA ASP A 878 -26.60 -12.27 -2.74
C ASP A 878 -27.09 -13.63 -3.28
N GLU A 879 -28.41 -13.85 -3.20
CA GLU A 879 -29.04 -15.05 -3.75
C GLU A 879 -28.85 -15.11 -5.28
N ASN A 880 -28.26 -16.20 -5.78
CA ASN A 880 -27.94 -16.44 -7.19
C ASN A 880 -26.83 -15.57 -7.80
N GLU A 881 -25.95 -14.98 -6.99
CA GLU A 881 -24.81 -14.22 -7.52
C GLU A 881 -23.66 -15.12 -8.00
N PHE A 882 -23.49 -16.30 -7.39
CA PHE A 882 -22.30 -17.15 -7.54
C PHE A 882 -22.61 -18.54 -8.13
N TYR A 883 -22.07 -18.82 -9.32
CA TYR A 883 -22.29 -20.03 -10.12
C TYR A 883 -21.05 -20.94 -10.18
N ALA A 884 -21.17 -22.09 -10.86
CA ALA A 884 -20.05 -23.03 -11.00
C ALA A 884 -18.89 -22.44 -11.82
N GLU A 885 -19.22 -21.63 -12.84
CA GLU A 885 -18.27 -20.91 -13.69
C GLU A 885 -17.48 -19.85 -12.91
N ASP A 886 -18.08 -19.26 -11.86
CA ASP A 886 -17.41 -18.29 -10.99
C ASP A 886 -16.32 -18.96 -10.13
N PHE A 887 -16.54 -20.22 -9.69
CA PHE A 887 -15.49 -21.00 -9.04
C PHE A 887 -14.31 -21.30 -9.99
N ASN A 888 -14.58 -21.49 -11.29
CA ASN A 888 -13.53 -21.66 -12.29
C ASN A 888 -12.73 -20.38 -12.50
N LEU A 889 -13.40 -19.22 -12.61
CA LEU A 889 -12.74 -17.92 -12.67
C LEU A 889 -11.86 -17.69 -11.43
N LEU A 890 -12.42 -17.93 -10.23
CA LEU A 890 -11.72 -17.77 -8.96
C LEU A 890 -10.48 -18.67 -8.86
N GLU A 891 -10.61 -19.95 -9.22
CA GLU A 891 -9.48 -20.88 -9.25
C GLU A 891 -8.40 -20.41 -10.21
N LYS A 892 -8.78 -20.02 -11.43
CA LYS A 892 -7.84 -19.62 -12.48
C LYS A 892 -7.04 -18.39 -12.07
N ILE A 893 -7.69 -17.38 -11.50
CA ILE A 893 -7.06 -16.17 -10.96
C ILE A 893 -6.08 -16.53 -9.85
N THR A 894 -6.54 -17.24 -8.82
CA THR A 894 -5.69 -17.58 -7.67
C THR A 894 -4.52 -18.47 -8.08
N TYR A 895 -4.74 -19.41 -9.00
CA TYR A 895 -3.72 -20.32 -9.48
C TYR A 895 -2.62 -19.62 -10.29
N SER A 896 -3.00 -18.85 -11.33
CA SER A 896 -2.03 -18.20 -12.23
C SER A 896 -1.28 -17.06 -11.55
N THR A 897 -1.95 -16.35 -10.64
CA THR A 897 -1.40 -15.16 -10.00
C THR A 897 -0.29 -15.55 -9.01
N SER A 898 -0.59 -16.43 -8.07
CA SER A 898 0.26 -16.67 -6.90
C SER A 898 0.47 -18.16 -6.59
N ALA A 899 -0.59 -18.96 -6.61
CA ALA A 899 -0.54 -20.29 -6.02
C ALA A 899 0.38 -21.27 -6.77
N GLU A 900 0.51 -21.17 -8.10
CA GLU A 900 1.45 -22.00 -8.87
C GLU A 900 2.92 -21.75 -8.46
N LYS A 901 3.29 -20.47 -8.34
CA LYS A 901 4.66 -20.06 -7.96
C LYS A 901 4.97 -20.47 -6.53
N ILE A 902 4.03 -20.28 -5.60
CA ILE A 902 4.18 -20.67 -4.20
C ILE A 902 4.28 -22.19 -4.08
N LYS A 903 3.44 -22.93 -4.80
CA LYS A 903 3.46 -24.40 -4.83
C LYS A 903 4.81 -24.95 -5.30
N ALA A 904 5.44 -24.32 -6.30
CA ALA A 904 6.77 -24.72 -6.77
C ALA A 904 7.81 -24.63 -5.64
N ILE A 905 7.83 -23.53 -4.87
CA ILE A 905 8.77 -23.34 -3.76
C ILE A 905 8.45 -24.29 -2.59
N VAL A 906 7.18 -24.45 -2.22
CA VAL A 906 6.77 -25.36 -1.13
C VAL A 906 7.11 -26.81 -1.45
N LYS A 907 7.07 -27.19 -2.74
CA LYS A 907 7.51 -28.53 -3.17
C LYS A 907 9.02 -28.74 -2.96
N GLU A 908 9.86 -27.71 -3.11
CA GLU A 908 11.30 -27.78 -2.80
C GLU A 908 11.57 -28.00 -1.31
N MET A 909 10.66 -27.58 -0.42
CA MET A 909 10.81 -27.73 1.05
C MET A 909 10.60 -29.17 1.54
N GLY A 910 9.98 -30.05 0.76
CA GLY A 910 9.78 -31.45 1.14
C GLY A 910 8.76 -31.70 2.26
N GLY A 911 7.75 -30.83 2.43
CA GLY A 911 6.68 -31.00 3.42
C GLY A 911 5.62 -32.07 3.04
N SER A 912 4.84 -32.54 4.02
CA SER A 912 3.70 -33.43 3.76
C SER A 912 2.62 -32.74 2.92
N SER A 913 1.83 -33.47 2.13
CA SER A 913 0.87 -32.85 1.20
C SER A 913 -0.19 -31.97 1.90
N LYS A 914 -0.66 -32.39 3.08
CA LYS A 914 -1.68 -31.69 3.87
C LYS A 914 -1.11 -30.40 4.46
N SER A 915 -0.01 -30.52 5.21
CA SER A 915 0.67 -29.38 5.83
C SER A 915 1.21 -28.40 4.76
N GLY A 916 1.67 -28.91 3.62
CA GLY A 916 2.11 -28.10 2.50
C GLY A 916 0.97 -27.33 1.83
N SER A 917 -0.22 -27.92 1.67
CA SER A 917 -1.38 -27.21 1.11
C SER A 917 -1.89 -26.12 2.07
N ASP A 918 -1.87 -26.37 3.37
CA ASP A 918 -2.16 -25.34 4.39
C ASP A 918 -1.13 -24.22 4.36
N LEU A 919 0.16 -24.57 4.25
CA LEU A 919 1.23 -23.59 4.13
C LEU A 919 1.06 -22.70 2.88
N ILE A 920 0.69 -23.28 1.73
CA ILE A 920 0.39 -22.50 0.50
C ILE A 920 -0.73 -21.49 0.77
N MET A 921 -1.83 -21.91 1.42
CA MET A 921 -2.94 -21.02 1.77
C MET A 921 -2.48 -19.87 2.68
N LYS A 922 -1.72 -20.18 3.74
CA LYS A 922 -1.24 -19.18 4.71
C LYS A 922 -0.26 -18.18 4.09
N ILE A 923 0.68 -18.66 3.26
CA ILE A 923 1.66 -17.84 2.55
C ILE A 923 0.97 -16.94 1.51
N ASP A 924 0.05 -17.49 0.73
CA ASP A 924 -0.66 -16.74 -0.31
C ASP A 924 -1.52 -15.62 0.30
N ALA A 925 -2.22 -15.92 1.40
CA ALA A 925 -2.98 -14.91 2.14
C ALA A 925 -2.09 -13.76 2.65
N LEU A 926 -0.90 -14.08 3.17
CA LEU A 926 0.05 -13.09 3.65
C LEU A 926 0.61 -12.22 2.52
N LEU A 927 1.11 -12.83 1.45
CA LEU A 927 1.73 -12.12 0.34
C LEU A 927 0.72 -11.29 -0.47
N SER A 928 -0.48 -11.83 -0.68
CA SER A 928 -1.54 -11.15 -1.43
C SER A 928 -2.21 -10.01 -0.63
N SER A 929 -2.10 -10.01 0.70
CA SER A 929 -2.62 -8.93 1.56
C SER A 929 -1.82 -7.64 1.51
N LEU A 930 -0.59 -7.69 1.01
CA LEU A 930 0.30 -6.53 0.90
C LEU A 930 0.00 -5.75 -0.38
N PRO A 931 0.24 -4.43 -0.40
CA PRO A 931 0.09 -3.64 -1.62
C PRO A 931 1.10 -4.08 -2.69
N LYS A 932 0.82 -3.76 -3.96
CA LYS A 932 1.71 -4.02 -5.09
C LYS A 932 3.03 -3.26 -4.86
N THR A 933 4.10 -3.98 -4.55
CA THR A 933 5.45 -3.41 -4.39
C THR A 933 6.15 -3.30 -5.74
N GLU A 934 7.13 -2.39 -5.82
CA GLU A 934 7.98 -2.24 -7.00
C GLU A 934 8.76 -3.51 -7.35
N ASN A 935 9.27 -3.58 -8.58
CA ASN A 935 10.03 -4.71 -9.07
C ASN A 935 11.36 -4.83 -8.31
N ARG A 936 11.56 -5.96 -7.63
CA ARG A 936 12.85 -6.29 -7.00
C ARG A 936 13.91 -6.57 -8.08
N GLN A 937 15.07 -5.96 -7.94
CA GLN A 937 16.24 -6.16 -8.80
C GLN A 937 17.25 -7.07 -8.11
N ASP A 938 17.91 -7.94 -8.88
CA ASP A 938 19.00 -8.76 -8.37
C ASP A 938 20.34 -8.05 -8.59
N ALA A 939 21.05 -7.75 -7.50
CA ALA A 939 22.42 -7.25 -7.53
C ALA A 939 23.43 -8.42 -7.50
N GLY A 940 23.08 -9.55 -8.12
CA GLY A 940 23.91 -10.75 -8.14
C GLY A 940 25.11 -10.62 -9.08
N LEU A 941 26.26 -11.12 -8.64
CA LEU A 941 27.56 -11.28 -9.36
C LEU A 941 28.65 -10.22 -9.11
N LEU A 942 28.66 -9.55 -7.96
CA LEU A 942 29.76 -8.66 -7.58
C LEU A 942 30.84 -9.40 -6.78
N LYS A 943 32.11 -9.09 -7.06
CA LYS A 943 33.22 -9.52 -6.20
C LYS A 943 33.19 -8.71 -4.91
N GLU A 944 33.41 -9.38 -3.78
CA GLU A 944 33.20 -8.79 -2.44
C GLU A 944 34.42 -8.91 -1.50
N GLN A 945 35.64 -9.12 -2.02
CA GLN A 945 36.79 -9.49 -1.19
C GLN A 945 37.57 -8.28 -0.66
N HIS A 946 37.73 -7.23 -1.47
CA HIS A 946 38.61 -6.10 -1.18
C HIS A 946 37.92 -4.74 -1.26
N SER A 947 36.69 -4.65 -1.77
CA SER A 947 36.00 -3.38 -2.02
C SER A 947 34.66 -3.20 -1.29
N VAL A 948 34.29 -4.13 -0.40
CA VAL A 948 32.96 -4.18 0.23
C VAL A 948 33.05 -4.20 1.74
N VAL A 949 32.34 -3.27 2.40
CA VAL A 949 32.13 -3.31 3.86
C VAL A 949 30.91 -4.18 4.14
N LYS A 950 31.11 -5.23 4.96
CA LYS A 950 30.05 -6.18 5.34
C LYS A 950 29.70 -6.04 6.81
N VAL A 951 28.42 -5.90 7.11
CA VAL A 951 27.89 -6.00 8.48
C VAL A 951 26.98 -7.21 8.53
N ASP A 952 27.34 -8.17 9.38
CA ASP A 952 26.55 -9.37 9.57
C ASP A 952 25.36 -9.13 10.52
N PRO A 953 24.20 -9.72 10.22
CA PRO A 953 23.01 -9.61 11.05
C PRO A 953 23.12 -10.47 12.34
N GLN A 954 22.22 -10.22 13.28
CA GLN A 954 22.01 -11.11 14.43
C GLN A 954 21.44 -12.46 13.99
N GLN A 955 21.95 -13.55 14.57
CA GLN A 955 21.56 -14.92 14.22
C GLN A 955 20.17 -15.29 14.80
N ASN A 956 19.39 -16.07 14.04
CA ASN A 956 18.05 -16.56 14.40
C ASN A 956 16.93 -15.52 14.47
N GLU A 957 17.15 -14.30 13.96
CA GLU A 957 16.10 -13.30 13.77
C GLU A 957 16.02 -12.89 12.30
N PRO A 958 14.82 -12.60 11.77
CA PRO A 958 14.69 -12.12 10.40
C PRO A 958 15.46 -10.80 10.23
N PHE A 959 16.28 -10.71 9.18
CA PHE A 959 17.10 -9.55 8.89
C PHE A 959 16.78 -8.96 7.52
N TYR A 960 16.97 -7.65 7.38
CA TYR A 960 16.82 -6.94 6.11
C TYR A 960 18.14 -7.03 5.33
N ASP A 961 18.08 -7.45 4.07
CA ASP A 961 19.23 -7.43 3.16
C ASP A 961 19.35 -6.04 2.54
N VAL A 962 20.33 -5.27 3.02
CA VAL A 962 20.59 -3.90 2.57
C VAL A 962 21.84 -3.90 1.70
N ILE A 963 21.68 -3.56 0.43
CA ILE A 963 22.79 -3.41 -0.51
C ILE A 963 22.91 -1.93 -0.84
N ALA A 964 24.03 -1.31 -0.47
CA ALA A 964 24.31 0.08 -0.78
C ALA A 964 25.49 0.13 -1.75
N ILE A 965 25.29 0.76 -2.90
CA ILE A 965 26.33 1.03 -3.89
C ILE A 965 26.52 2.53 -3.88
N VAL A 966 27.71 3.02 -3.56
CA VAL A 966 27.93 4.48 -3.41
C VAL A 966 29.38 4.85 -3.62
N ASP A 967 29.62 6.02 -4.22
CA ASP A 967 30.92 6.70 -4.13
C ASP A 967 30.89 7.63 -2.91
N PRO A 968 31.83 7.49 -1.94
CA PRO A 968 31.88 8.33 -0.74
C PRO A 968 31.87 9.84 -0.99
N LEU A 969 32.23 10.28 -2.19
CA LEU A 969 32.35 11.68 -2.56
C LEU A 969 31.16 12.22 -3.38
N THR A 970 29.96 11.65 -3.23
CA THR A 970 28.74 12.13 -3.90
C THR A 970 27.71 12.70 -2.93
N ARG A 971 26.72 13.42 -3.45
CA ARG A 971 25.65 14.03 -2.62
C ARG A 971 24.79 12.96 -1.95
N GLU A 972 24.53 11.88 -2.67
CA GLU A 972 23.76 10.74 -2.19
C GLU A 972 24.48 10.10 -1.00
N ALA A 973 25.83 10.03 -1.01
CA ALA A 973 26.62 9.54 0.13
C ALA A 973 26.40 10.37 1.40
N GLN A 974 26.22 11.70 1.28
CA GLN A 974 26.01 12.59 2.44
C GLN A 974 24.72 12.26 3.21
N LYS A 975 23.66 11.87 2.49
CA LYS A 975 22.37 11.42 3.05
C LYS A 975 22.41 9.93 3.42
N MET A 976 22.88 9.07 2.51
CA MET A 976 22.92 7.61 2.65
C MET A 976 23.74 7.16 3.86
N ALA A 977 24.90 7.78 4.12
CA ALA A 977 25.75 7.39 5.24
C ALA A 977 25.03 7.53 6.59
N HIS A 978 24.34 8.66 6.80
CA HIS A 978 23.59 8.88 8.04
C HIS A 978 22.34 8.00 8.10
N LEU A 979 21.65 7.81 6.98
CA LEU A 979 20.51 6.89 6.90
C LEU A 979 20.90 5.45 7.27
N LEU A 980 22.00 4.92 6.73
CA LEU A 980 22.47 3.55 7.02
C LEU A 980 22.84 3.36 8.50
N ILE A 981 23.39 4.39 9.15
CA ILE A 981 23.66 4.37 10.60
C ILE A 981 22.34 4.24 11.37
N VAL A 982 21.36 5.07 11.02
CA VAL A 982 20.03 5.06 11.67
C VAL A 982 19.33 3.72 11.43
N LEU A 983 19.34 3.18 10.20
CA LEU A 983 18.73 1.89 9.88
C LEU A 983 19.35 0.74 10.68
N LYS A 984 20.68 0.73 10.86
CA LYS A 984 21.38 -0.29 11.65
C LYS A 984 20.90 -0.34 13.11
N ASP A 985 20.47 0.79 13.67
CA ASP A 985 19.99 0.86 15.05
C ASP A 985 18.48 0.51 15.17
N ILE A 986 17.70 0.67 14.10
CA ILE A 986 16.25 0.41 14.10
C ILE A 986 15.94 -1.05 13.79
N ILE A 987 16.64 -1.65 12.82
CA ILE A 987 16.33 -2.98 12.28
C ILE A 987 17.57 -3.89 12.29
N ASN A 988 17.34 -5.21 12.31
CA ASN A 988 18.42 -6.19 12.12
C ASN A 988 18.85 -6.19 10.64
N VAL A 989 20.03 -5.66 10.34
CA VAL A 989 20.50 -5.44 8.95
C VAL A 989 21.65 -6.38 8.60
N LYS A 990 21.56 -6.99 7.42
CA LYS A 990 22.71 -7.52 6.68
C LYS A 990 23.14 -6.46 5.65
N LEU A 991 24.19 -5.71 5.95
CA LEU A 991 24.64 -4.61 5.09
C LEU A 991 25.80 -5.07 4.21
N ARG A 992 25.68 -4.83 2.91
CA ARG A 992 26.79 -4.89 1.94
C ARG A 992 26.94 -3.53 1.28
N LEU A 993 27.98 -2.80 1.67
CA LEU A 993 28.31 -1.49 1.13
C LEU A 993 29.42 -1.63 0.08
N PHE A 994 29.05 -1.50 -1.19
CA PHE A 994 29.94 -1.49 -2.35
C PHE A 994 30.40 -0.06 -2.65
N LEU A 995 31.73 0.12 -2.71
CA LEU A 995 32.32 1.41 -3.04
C LEU A 995 32.45 1.56 -4.57
N ASN A 996 31.61 2.41 -5.17
CA ASN A 996 31.57 2.66 -6.62
C ASN A 996 32.40 3.88 -7.03
N CYS A 997 33.67 3.91 -6.63
CA CYS A 997 34.55 5.07 -6.78
C CYS A 997 34.75 5.48 -8.26
N ARG A 998 34.66 6.79 -8.54
CA ARG A 998 34.99 7.35 -9.86
C ARG A 998 36.49 7.58 -10.04
N SER A 999 37.02 7.26 -11.23
CA SER A 999 38.40 7.59 -11.61
C SER A 999 38.48 8.92 -12.35
N LYS A 1000 39.66 9.56 -12.31
CA LYS A 1000 40.02 10.74 -13.12
C LYS A 1000 39.06 11.93 -12.91
N LEU A 1001 38.85 12.33 -11.66
CA LEU A 1001 38.07 13.54 -11.35
C LEU A 1001 38.79 14.79 -11.90
N SER A 1002 38.06 15.61 -12.66
CA SER A 1002 38.53 16.90 -13.17
C SER A 1002 38.30 18.05 -12.20
N GLU A 1003 37.33 17.89 -11.30
CA GLU A 1003 36.85 18.91 -10.37
C GLU A 1003 36.62 18.32 -8.98
N VAL A 1004 36.55 19.20 -7.99
CA VAL A 1004 36.19 18.85 -6.62
C VAL A 1004 34.73 18.35 -6.60
N PRO A 1005 34.45 17.12 -6.13
CA PRO A 1005 33.14 16.49 -6.30
C PRO A 1005 32.08 17.04 -5.32
N LEU A 1006 32.46 17.43 -4.10
CA LEU A 1006 31.57 18.06 -3.11
C LEU A 1006 32.07 19.45 -2.73
N LYS A 1007 31.18 20.45 -2.80
CA LYS A 1007 31.49 21.87 -2.51
C LYS A 1007 30.65 22.42 -1.35
N SER A 1008 30.19 21.56 -0.46
CA SER A 1008 29.30 21.93 0.64
C SER A 1008 29.52 21.08 1.90
N PHE A 1009 29.14 21.65 3.04
CA PHE A 1009 28.95 20.90 4.29
C PHE A 1009 27.50 20.44 4.37
N TYR A 1010 27.27 19.24 4.87
CA TYR A 1010 25.92 18.68 4.93
C TYR A 1010 25.63 18.07 6.29
N ARG A 1011 24.40 18.18 6.78
CA ARG A 1011 23.91 17.47 7.97
C ARG A 1011 22.51 16.93 7.69
N PHE A 1012 22.32 15.64 7.91
CA PHE A 1012 20.99 15.04 7.87
C PHE A 1012 20.45 14.93 9.29
N VAL A 1013 19.28 15.52 9.54
CA VAL A 1013 18.64 15.52 10.85
C VAL A 1013 17.71 14.33 10.94
N LEU A 1014 18.23 13.20 11.43
CA LEU A 1014 17.46 11.97 11.61
C LEU A 1014 18.04 11.20 12.81
N GLU A 1015 17.16 10.77 13.72
CA GLU A 1015 17.54 10.00 14.90
C GLU A 1015 16.72 8.70 14.96
N PRO A 1016 17.27 7.59 15.43
CA PRO A 1016 16.56 6.30 15.50
C PRO A 1016 15.46 6.28 16.58
N GLU A 1017 15.62 7.07 17.65
CA GLU A 1017 14.68 7.15 18.78
C GLU A 1017 14.68 8.58 19.35
N LEU A 1018 13.62 8.96 20.07
CA LEU A 1018 13.54 10.24 20.79
C LEU A 1018 14.67 10.36 21.82
N THR A 1019 15.55 11.33 21.61
CA THR A 1019 16.69 11.59 22.51
C THR A 1019 16.33 12.52 23.66
N TYR A 1020 16.98 12.32 24.80
CA TYR A 1020 16.82 13.17 25.99
C TYR A 1020 17.87 14.29 25.99
N GLY A 1021 17.41 15.54 25.92
CA GLY A 1021 18.30 16.71 25.90
C GLY A 1021 18.81 17.07 27.30
N ILE A 1022 19.91 17.83 27.35
CA ILE A 1022 20.55 18.35 28.58
C ILE A 1022 19.55 19.17 29.44
N ASN A 1023 18.53 19.75 28.81
CA ASN A 1023 17.47 20.55 29.46
C ASN A 1023 16.36 19.72 30.13
N LYS A 1024 16.55 18.40 30.28
CA LYS A 1024 15.62 17.47 30.94
C LYS A 1024 14.22 17.31 30.31
N HIS A 1025 14.04 17.77 29.06
CA HIS A 1025 12.79 17.68 28.32
C HIS A 1025 12.82 16.56 27.28
N LEU A 1026 11.68 15.89 27.09
CA LEU A 1026 11.46 14.90 26.04
C LEU A 1026 10.31 15.34 25.12
N PRO A 1027 10.50 15.37 23.79
CA PRO A 1027 11.74 15.07 23.08
C PRO A 1027 12.76 16.22 23.09
N SER A 1028 14.05 15.89 22.92
CA SER A 1028 15.06 16.88 22.54
C SER A 1028 14.72 17.47 21.17
N GLU A 1029 15.05 18.74 20.96
CA GLU A 1029 14.81 19.39 19.68
C GLU A 1029 15.73 18.77 18.61
N PRO A 1030 15.18 18.25 17.49
CA PRO A 1030 15.99 17.81 16.35
C PRO A 1030 16.64 19.02 15.67
N VAL A 1031 17.98 19.05 15.67
CA VAL A 1031 18.76 20.20 15.15
C VAL A 1031 19.91 19.74 14.25
N ALA A 1032 20.16 20.50 13.19
CA ALA A 1032 21.42 20.40 12.45
C ALA A 1032 22.45 21.30 13.15
N LYS A 1033 23.54 20.72 13.65
CA LYS A 1033 24.64 21.45 14.26
C LYS A 1033 25.91 21.31 13.43
N PHE A 1034 26.46 22.44 13.01
CA PHE A 1034 27.76 22.52 12.36
C PHE A 1034 28.77 23.04 13.36
N LEU A 1035 29.84 22.28 13.58
CA LEU A 1035 30.95 22.61 14.47
C LEU A 1035 32.19 22.85 13.60
N GLU A 1036 33.12 23.67 14.10
CA GLU A 1036 34.44 23.87 13.48
C GLU A 1036 34.38 24.28 12.00
N LEU A 1037 33.46 25.21 11.69
CA LEU A 1037 33.37 25.77 10.34
C LEU A 1037 34.54 26.73 10.07
N PRO A 1038 35.04 26.77 8.83
CA PRO A 1038 36.11 27.68 8.44
C PRO A 1038 35.59 29.11 8.32
N GLU A 1039 36.39 30.08 8.78
CA GLU A 1039 35.99 31.49 8.87
C GLU A 1039 36.12 32.27 7.55
N SER A 1040 36.86 31.74 6.56
CA SER A 1040 37.21 32.44 5.32
C SER A 1040 36.18 32.39 4.18
N PRO A 1041 35.48 31.26 3.87
CA PRO A 1041 34.56 31.22 2.74
C PRO A 1041 33.15 31.74 3.10
N LEU A 1042 32.49 32.35 2.11
CA LEU A 1042 31.05 32.65 2.20
C LEU A 1042 30.24 31.36 2.05
N LEU A 1043 29.34 31.11 3.01
CA LEU A 1043 28.48 29.93 3.03
C LEU A 1043 27.02 30.32 2.77
N THR A 1044 26.33 29.51 1.96
CA THR A 1044 24.90 29.63 1.69
C THR A 1044 24.16 28.48 2.36
N LEU A 1045 23.17 28.79 3.20
CA LEU A 1045 22.37 27.77 3.88
C LEU A 1045 21.20 27.35 3.00
N ASN A 1046 21.14 26.06 2.65
CA ASN A 1046 20.03 25.44 1.96
C ASN A 1046 19.35 24.41 2.87
N MET A 1047 18.02 24.36 2.82
CA MET A 1047 17.22 23.32 3.46
C MET A 1047 16.79 22.31 2.40
N ILE A 1048 17.16 21.05 2.58
CA ILE A 1048 16.79 19.94 1.71
C ILE A 1048 15.68 19.18 2.41
N THR A 1049 14.43 19.43 2.03
CA THR A 1049 13.24 18.83 2.64
C THR A 1049 12.54 17.87 1.68
N PRO A 1050 11.66 16.99 2.18
CA PRO A 1050 10.76 16.21 1.33
C PRO A 1050 9.99 17.10 0.35
N GLU A 1051 9.66 16.59 -0.85
CA GLU A 1051 8.99 17.36 -1.91
C GLU A 1051 7.63 17.94 -1.49
N SER A 1052 6.93 17.24 -0.58
CA SER A 1052 5.63 17.67 -0.06
C SER A 1052 5.73 18.84 0.94
N TRP A 1053 6.92 19.24 1.36
CA TRP A 1053 7.12 20.26 2.39
C TRP A 1053 7.42 21.63 1.79
N LEU A 1054 6.58 22.61 2.15
CA LEU A 1054 6.82 24.03 1.87
C LEU A 1054 7.37 24.72 3.10
N VAL A 1055 8.57 25.29 2.97
CA VAL A 1055 9.38 25.73 4.10
C VAL A 1055 9.81 27.19 3.93
N GLU A 1056 9.63 28.00 4.97
CA GLU A 1056 10.02 29.43 4.98
C GLU A 1056 10.91 29.81 6.17
N ALA A 1057 11.77 30.81 6.02
CA ALA A 1057 12.58 31.34 7.12
C ALA A 1057 11.81 32.35 7.98
N VAL A 1058 11.53 32.02 9.25
CA VAL A 1058 10.73 32.86 10.17
C VAL A 1058 11.57 33.63 11.18
N LYS A 1059 12.68 33.06 11.65
CA LYS A 1059 13.58 33.72 12.61
C LYS A 1059 15.03 33.53 12.18
N SER A 1060 15.74 34.64 12.02
CA SER A 1060 17.17 34.69 11.75
C SER A 1060 17.76 35.95 12.37
N SER A 1061 18.97 35.83 12.94
CA SER A 1061 19.76 36.95 13.46
C SER A 1061 20.61 37.64 12.36
N LEU A 1062 20.57 37.17 11.11
CA LEU A 1062 21.32 37.67 9.96
C LEU A 1062 20.42 38.11 8.80
N ILE A 1063 20.93 39.02 7.96
CA ILE A 1063 20.25 39.55 6.76
C ILE A 1063 19.98 38.40 5.80
N ILE A 1064 18.70 38.04 5.66
CA ILE A 1064 18.16 37.16 4.63
C ILE A 1064 17.52 38.06 3.57
N CYS A 1065 18.14 38.20 2.39
CA CYS A 1065 17.56 39.02 1.32
C CYS A 1065 16.44 38.26 0.59
N LYS A 1066 15.21 38.79 0.62
CA LYS A 1066 14.15 38.51 -0.37
C LYS A 1066 14.45 39.31 -1.65
N HIS A 1067 14.18 38.74 -2.81
CA HIS A 1067 14.54 39.28 -4.13
C HIS A 1067 14.05 40.72 -4.39
N ASN A 1068 14.93 41.50 -5.04
CA ASN A 1068 14.71 42.79 -5.73
C ASN A 1068 14.00 43.94 -4.98
N THR A 1069 14.73 44.67 -4.15
CA THR A 1069 14.91 46.14 -4.23
C THR A 1069 15.84 46.61 -3.09
N THR A 1070 16.62 47.66 -3.38
CA THR A 1070 17.63 48.31 -2.52
C THR A 1070 17.29 48.37 -1.01
N CYS A 1071 18.16 47.80 -0.17
CA CYS A 1071 18.13 48.00 1.29
C CYS A 1071 19.29 48.90 1.75
N VAL A 1072 18.96 50.09 2.26
CA VAL A 1072 19.89 51.04 2.91
C VAL A 1072 19.59 51.12 4.41
N GLY A 1073 20.66 51.05 5.23
CA GLY A 1073 20.77 51.66 6.58
C GLY A 1073 21.05 50.70 7.76
N PRO A 1074 21.57 51.17 8.92
CA PRO A 1074 22.57 52.21 9.15
C PRO A 1074 23.93 51.61 9.58
N SER A 1075 25.00 52.35 9.29
CA SER A 1075 26.37 52.05 9.69
C SER A 1075 26.60 52.22 11.19
N THR A 1076 26.93 51.14 11.89
CA THR A 1076 27.77 51.22 13.10
C THR A 1076 28.81 50.11 13.08
N SER A 1077 30.07 50.54 13.09
CA SER A 1077 31.31 49.79 13.07
C SER A 1077 31.47 48.84 14.27
N LYS A 1078 31.60 47.54 13.98
CA LYS A 1078 32.59 46.59 14.55
C LYS A 1078 32.32 45.23 13.88
N GLY A 1079 33.37 44.63 13.32
CA GLY A 1079 33.34 43.51 12.37
C GLY A 1079 32.29 42.44 12.71
N LYS A 1080 31.25 42.37 11.88
CA LYS A 1080 30.20 41.37 11.93
C LYS A 1080 29.96 40.87 10.51
N TRP A 1081 29.79 39.54 10.41
CA TRP A 1081 29.42 38.76 9.25
C TRP A 1081 28.54 39.51 8.26
N LYS A 1082 29.04 39.66 7.03
CA LYS A 1082 28.34 40.31 5.92
C LYS A 1082 27.69 39.23 5.04
N TYR A 1083 26.37 39.10 5.19
CA TYR A 1083 25.38 38.46 4.30
C TYR A 1083 25.28 36.92 4.29
N CYS A 1084 24.03 36.43 4.44
CA CYS A 1084 23.61 35.03 4.21
C CYS A 1084 22.31 35.09 3.39
N GLU A 1085 22.38 34.87 2.07
CA GLU A 1085 21.22 34.94 1.18
C GLU A 1085 20.46 33.60 1.17
N ILE A 1086 19.12 33.64 1.27
CA ILE A 1086 18.24 32.47 1.16
C ILE A 1086 17.36 32.65 -0.08
N PHE A 1087 17.24 31.61 -0.91
CA PHE A 1087 16.25 31.53 -1.98
C PHE A 1087 15.03 30.73 -1.50
N CYS A 1088 13.86 31.38 -1.41
CA CYS A 1088 12.56 30.74 -1.25
C CYS A 1088 11.63 31.23 -2.37
N VAL A 1089 11.03 30.31 -3.13
CA VAL A 1089 9.94 30.61 -4.06
C VAL A 1089 8.62 30.55 -3.28
N CYS A 1090 7.83 31.63 -3.28
CA CYS A 1090 6.60 31.77 -2.46
C CYS A 1090 5.32 31.47 -3.27
N PHE A 1091 4.52 30.49 -2.81
CA PHE A 1091 3.07 30.31 -3.00
C PHE A 1091 2.51 29.58 -1.73
N PRO A 1092 1.19 29.50 -1.45
CA PRO A 1092 0.65 29.45 -0.06
C PRO A 1092 1.06 28.21 0.78
N GLU A 1093 1.17 28.39 2.10
CA GLU A 1093 2.28 27.92 2.98
C GLU A 1093 1.94 26.81 4.01
N ILE A 1094 2.88 25.91 4.39
CA ILE A 1094 2.67 24.83 5.41
C ILE A 1094 3.67 24.78 6.60
N PHE A 1095 4.98 25.09 6.47
CA PHE A 1095 5.98 24.91 7.57
C PHE A 1095 6.94 26.11 7.81
N SER A 1096 7.54 26.21 9.01
CA SER A 1096 8.37 27.36 9.44
C SER A 1096 9.79 26.98 9.94
N VAL A 1097 10.83 27.66 9.46
CA VAL A 1097 12.25 27.48 9.86
C VAL A 1097 12.66 28.52 10.90
N VAL A 1098 13.41 28.07 11.90
CA VAL A 1098 14.05 28.93 12.91
C VAL A 1098 15.56 28.69 12.88
N ILE A 1099 16.32 29.72 12.50
CA ILE A 1099 17.79 29.71 12.49
C ILE A 1099 18.27 30.50 13.71
N VAL A 1100 19.14 29.88 14.52
CA VAL A 1100 19.71 30.50 15.72
C VAL A 1100 21.23 30.32 15.69
N TYR A 1101 21.95 31.44 15.80
CA TYR A 1101 23.40 31.46 16.05
C TYR A 1101 23.67 31.35 17.54
#